data_AF-A0A8D8BMP9-F1
#
_entry.id   AF-A0A8D8BMP9-F1
#
_cell.length_a   1.000
_cell.length_b   1.000
_cell.length_c   1.000
_cell.angle_alpha   90.00
_cell.angle_beta   90.00
_cell.angle_gamma   90.00
#
_symmetry.space_group_name_H-M   'P 1'
#
loop_
_entity.id
_entity.type
_entity.pdbx_description
1 polymer ?
#
loop_
_entity_poly.entity_id
_entity_poly.type
_entity_poly.pdbx_seq_one_letter_code
_entity_poly.pdbx_strand_id
1 'polypeptide(L)'
;MVFESIVADVLNRFVGEYVENLDKKQLKIGIWGGDVVLNNLILKQSALKELDLPVTTLYGHLGKLVLKIPWKNLYSAPVEAIVDKLYVLAVPNTDVRYNVEKEERGAFEAKKAELARIEAVKKSEADKDKPVADKTFTEKLTAQIVNNVQIKISDIHIRYEDTTTTGYPFAFGVTLSNLSVHTTDKNWMQTLVSESVTKIFKVAQLEMLSVYMNCNTQLFQEQEPTQYKRLFQESIAAKSHKPEGYHYIFGPISSGARLEMVPNPELEENPFSSPKIKLNLCMETLAIGITKVQFQNTMQLVEAFGRMMRAMPYRKYRPYGIGYKNNYREWWRFAYTCVLEVEVRRRRRNWSWENMLRHRQNLKRYEEAYKAQLTAKKLTPEITARSEDLERILDLHNIVVIRQKVEFEVQKEGKRQEEEQKGGWFSSWWGGGAKKTDDAENAADIKKQFEAAMTSEEKAKLFKAIGYQENDSPTELPEFYVAQILQFELNQLKVSIKSEVTVGSQERVASPSQLLERVMLLELKNVKCGVQQRPSAGAMKASLQMQELTISGLRQGEVLPIMVRSQLEGSDTLLDVSFETSPEDKKCDQRVVVTSRPLQIIYDAETIIQLTKIFQMPRTATISQLTDAAAEKLVNIKERSATGLQYAIANHPRLELNVDISPSFIIVPHGGLFCSREAVLVVSLGKLLVQTEPRPIDQKDVHTMHEEGANQEQILQEIIRQSYDKFVLEIRDVQAIVATIDEDWQGTLRCNTVTEMHLLEPTSFRISA
;
A
#
# COMPACT_ATOMS: atom_id res chain seq x y z
N MET A 1 25.24 28.68 -0.02
CA MET A 1 25.27 27.21 0.04
C MET A 1 23.86 26.76 0.43
N VAL A 2 23.06 26.35 -0.56
CA VAL A 2 21.59 26.26 -0.44
C VAL A 2 21.10 24.83 -0.15
N PHE A 3 21.92 23.82 -0.43
CA PHE A 3 21.57 22.43 -0.14
C PHE A 3 21.61 22.15 1.36
N GLU A 4 22.55 22.77 2.05
CA GLU A 4 22.68 22.73 3.51
C GLU A 4 21.46 23.33 4.20
N SER A 5 20.95 24.46 3.70
CA SER A 5 19.71 25.04 4.23
C SER A 5 18.49 24.18 3.93
N ILE A 6 18.40 23.56 2.74
CA ILE A 6 17.26 22.69 2.38
C ILE A 6 17.24 21.42 3.22
N VAL A 7 18.38 20.75 3.37
CA VAL A 7 18.48 19.55 4.21
C VAL A 7 18.18 19.91 5.67
N ALA A 8 18.61 21.08 6.13
CA ALA A 8 18.28 21.58 7.46
C ALA A 8 16.78 21.81 7.64
N ASP A 9 16.13 22.43 6.66
CA ASP A 9 14.71 22.73 6.73
C ASP A 9 13.86 21.46 6.59
N VAL A 10 14.26 20.53 5.71
CA VAL A 10 13.67 19.19 5.58
C VAL A 10 13.80 18.43 6.89
N LEU A 11 15.00 18.31 7.46
CA LEU A 11 15.18 17.62 8.75
C LEU A 11 14.44 18.33 9.89
N ASN A 12 14.46 19.66 9.95
CA ASN A 12 13.72 20.40 10.98
C ASN A 12 12.20 20.19 10.87
N ARG A 13 11.68 20.07 9.65
CA ARG A 13 10.26 19.78 9.39
C ARG A 13 9.94 18.33 9.74
N PHE A 14 10.60 17.38 9.08
CA PHE A 14 10.29 15.95 9.18
C PHE A 14 10.72 15.31 10.49
N VAL A 15 11.76 15.80 11.18
CA VAL A 15 12.16 15.26 12.50
C VAL A 15 11.51 16.07 13.61
N GLY A 16 11.40 17.39 13.45
CA GLY A 16 10.87 18.29 14.46
C GLY A 16 9.38 18.11 14.75
N GLU A 17 8.62 17.52 13.84
CA GLU A 17 7.22 17.17 14.06
C GLU A 17 7.06 16.01 15.05
N TYR A 18 7.99 15.05 15.07
CA TYR A 18 7.89 13.84 15.92
C TYR A 18 8.74 13.89 17.19
N VAL A 19 9.74 14.77 17.30
CA VAL A 19 10.73 14.78 18.40
C VAL A 19 10.54 15.97 19.34
N GLU A 20 10.61 15.74 20.65
CA GLU A 20 10.46 16.78 21.70
C GLU A 20 11.73 17.60 21.91
N ASN A 21 12.87 16.92 22.04
CA ASN A 21 14.16 17.50 22.45
C ASN A 21 15.07 17.85 21.26
N LEU A 22 14.49 18.26 20.13
CA LEU A 22 15.27 18.61 18.94
C LEU A 22 15.89 20.01 19.06
N ASP A 23 17.21 20.09 19.16
CA ASP A 23 17.93 21.36 19.06
C ASP A 23 18.11 21.77 17.60
N LYS A 24 17.24 22.68 17.14
CA LYS A 24 17.28 23.25 15.78
C LYS A 24 18.61 23.94 15.45
N LYS A 25 19.37 24.41 16.45
CA LYS A 25 20.69 25.04 16.24
C LYS A 25 21.77 24.00 15.95
N GLN A 26 21.75 22.85 16.64
CA GLN A 26 22.68 21.74 16.38
C GLN A 26 22.50 21.13 14.99
N LEU A 27 21.25 21.01 14.53
CA LEU A 27 20.93 20.61 13.16
C LEU A 27 21.56 21.55 12.13
N LYS A 28 21.41 22.86 12.31
CA LYS A 28 22.03 23.84 11.41
C LYS A 28 23.54 23.69 11.38
N ILE A 29 24.21 23.59 12.54
CA ILE A 29 25.68 23.50 12.65
C ILE A 29 26.24 22.19 12.06
N GLY A 30 25.61 21.04 12.30
CA GLY A 30 26.07 19.75 11.77
C GLY A 30 26.03 19.65 10.24
N ILE A 31 25.06 20.33 9.61
CA ILE A 31 24.89 20.29 8.15
C ILE A 31 25.97 21.12 7.44
N TRP A 32 26.51 22.18 8.06
CA TRP A 32 27.69 22.90 7.54
C TRP A 32 28.96 22.03 7.54
N GLY A 33 29.00 21.00 8.39
CA GLY A 33 30.08 20.00 8.43
C GLY A 33 29.85 18.79 7.53
N GLY A 34 28.65 18.63 6.95
CA GLY A 34 28.24 17.46 6.16
C GLY A 34 27.69 16.29 6.98
N ASP A 35 27.70 16.36 8.31
CA ASP A 35 27.36 15.27 9.22
C ASP A 35 26.30 15.70 10.25
N VAL A 36 25.10 15.15 10.13
CA VAL A 36 24.06 15.25 11.17
C VAL A 36 24.08 13.98 12.00
N VAL A 37 24.35 14.12 13.29
CA VAL A 37 24.26 13.01 14.25
C VAL A 37 23.44 13.46 15.44
N LEU A 38 22.25 12.89 15.57
CA LEU A 38 21.35 13.10 16.70
C LEU A 38 21.30 11.82 17.54
N ASN A 39 21.36 11.97 18.86
CA ASN A 39 21.38 10.84 19.78
C ASN A 39 20.32 11.02 20.87
N ASN A 40 19.76 9.90 21.33
CA ASN A 40 18.81 9.83 22.44
C ASN A 40 17.65 10.83 22.30
N LEU A 41 17.00 10.80 21.15
CA LEU A 41 15.83 11.62 20.86
C LEU A 41 14.59 11.05 21.57
N ILE A 42 13.73 11.94 22.04
CA ILE A 42 12.47 11.63 22.72
C ILE A 42 11.33 11.93 21.74
N LEU A 43 10.48 10.95 21.48
CA LEU A 43 9.33 11.15 20.60
C LEU A 43 8.18 11.82 21.36
N LYS A 44 7.44 12.68 20.67
CA LYS A 44 6.24 13.32 21.20
C LYS A 44 5.15 12.30 21.48
N GLN A 45 4.30 12.60 22.46
CA GLN A 45 3.06 11.83 22.68
C GLN A 45 2.19 11.73 21.41
N SER A 46 2.21 12.77 20.57
CA SER A 46 1.47 12.85 19.31
C SER A 46 2.18 12.24 18.11
N ALA A 47 3.32 11.54 18.27
CA ALA A 47 4.12 11.04 17.15
C ALA A 47 3.34 10.09 16.21
N LEU A 48 2.30 9.41 16.71
CA LEU A 48 1.46 8.49 15.93
C LEU A 48 0.16 9.14 15.42
N LYS A 49 -0.04 10.45 15.60
CA LYS A 49 -1.31 11.13 15.28
C LYS A 49 -1.65 11.11 13.79
N GLU A 50 -0.65 11.17 12.92
CA GLU A 50 -0.84 11.17 11.46
C GLU A 50 -1.34 9.84 10.89
N LEU A 51 -1.25 8.76 11.67
CA LEU A 51 -1.81 7.46 11.27
C LEU A 51 -3.34 7.42 11.40
N ASP A 52 -3.97 8.49 11.90
CA ASP A 52 -5.40 8.57 12.21
C ASP A 52 -5.89 7.40 13.09
N LEU A 53 -5.01 6.93 13.98
CA LEU A 53 -5.30 5.85 14.93
C LEU A 53 -5.71 6.40 16.30
N PRO A 54 -6.64 5.75 17.02
CA PRO A 54 -7.10 6.17 18.35
C PRO A 54 -6.11 5.76 19.46
N VAL A 55 -4.82 6.04 19.26
CA VAL A 55 -3.72 5.67 20.18
C VAL A 55 -2.92 6.90 20.59
N THR A 56 -2.18 6.79 21.68
CA THR A 56 -1.21 7.79 22.13
C THR A 56 0.11 7.12 22.44
N THR A 57 1.21 7.86 22.25
CA THR A 57 2.56 7.38 22.59
C THR A 57 2.79 7.59 24.08
N LEU A 58 2.98 6.51 24.84
CA LEU A 58 3.31 6.54 26.27
C LEU A 58 4.83 6.69 26.48
N TYR A 59 5.62 6.00 25.65
CA TYR A 59 7.08 6.10 25.64
C TYR A 59 7.58 6.08 24.20
N GLY A 60 8.56 6.94 23.90
CA GLY A 60 9.15 7.03 22.58
C GLY A 60 10.63 7.39 22.66
N HIS A 61 11.49 6.52 22.15
CA HIS A 61 12.94 6.69 22.15
C HIS A 61 13.49 6.41 20.76
N LEU A 62 14.36 7.28 20.29
CA LEU A 62 15.20 7.05 19.12
C LEU A 62 16.66 7.20 19.53
N GLY A 63 17.38 6.09 19.59
CA GLY A 63 18.75 6.04 20.12
C GLY A 63 19.75 6.83 19.28
N LYS A 64 19.71 6.67 17.96
CA LYS A 64 20.60 7.39 17.04
C LYS A 64 19.92 7.65 15.70
N LEU A 65 20.08 8.86 15.19
CA LEU A 65 19.73 9.26 13.83
C LEU A 65 20.95 9.93 13.20
N VAL A 66 21.46 9.36 12.11
CA VAL A 66 22.61 9.88 11.37
C VAL A 66 22.21 10.17 9.94
N LEU A 67 22.59 11.35 9.44
CA LEU A 67 22.60 11.66 8.02
C LEU A 67 23.96 12.28 7.70
N LYS A 68 24.81 11.54 6.97
CA LYS A 68 26.08 12.06 6.45
C LYS A 68 25.98 12.27 4.96
N ILE A 69 26.23 13.47 4.50
CA ILE A 69 26.26 13.83 3.09
C ILE A 69 27.65 14.38 2.78
N PRO A 70 28.49 13.67 2.02
CA PRO A 70 29.84 14.11 1.70
C PRO A 70 29.79 15.16 0.58
N TRP A 71 29.34 16.38 0.88
CA TRP A 71 29.15 17.46 -0.10
C TRP A 71 30.36 17.72 -1.02
N LYS A 72 31.57 17.61 -0.46
CA LYS A 72 32.83 17.80 -1.19
C LYS A 72 33.23 16.62 -2.08
N ASN A 73 32.68 15.43 -1.80
CA ASN A 73 33.12 14.14 -2.36
C ASN A 73 31.92 13.21 -2.70
N LEU A 74 30.81 13.75 -3.21
CA LEU A 74 29.59 12.99 -3.56
C LEU A 74 29.84 11.83 -4.55
N TYR A 75 30.99 11.84 -5.24
CA TYR A 75 31.43 10.83 -6.19
C TYR A 75 32.30 9.72 -5.60
N SER A 76 32.98 9.98 -4.48
CA SER A 76 33.98 9.04 -3.91
C SER A 76 33.65 8.63 -2.48
N ALA A 77 32.59 9.20 -1.88
CA ALA A 77 32.13 8.86 -0.55
C ALA A 77 30.61 8.64 -0.54
N PRO A 78 30.10 7.69 0.29
CA PRO A 78 28.69 7.36 0.35
C PRO A 78 27.89 8.38 1.17
N VAL A 79 26.60 8.50 0.84
CA VAL A 79 25.64 9.16 1.73
C VAL A 79 25.19 8.13 2.75
N GLU A 80 25.34 8.39 4.05
CA GLU A 80 24.94 7.45 5.10
C GLU A 80 23.66 7.93 5.78
N ALA A 81 22.61 7.10 5.78
CA ALA A 81 21.39 7.32 6.56
C ALA A 81 21.24 6.18 7.58
N ILE A 82 21.33 6.51 8.86
CA ILE A 82 21.26 5.53 9.96
C ILE A 82 20.14 5.87 10.92
N VAL A 83 19.28 4.89 11.22
CA VAL A 83 18.29 4.93 12.29
C VAL A 83 18.57 3.75 13.22
N ASP A 84 18.80 3.99 14.49
CA ASP A 84 19.12 2.95 15.47
C ASP A 84 18.23 3.11 16.71
N LYS A 85 17.65 2.00 17.17
CA LYS A 85 16.94 1.89 18.45
C LYS A 85 15.71 2.78 18.50
N LEU A 86 14.78 2.57 17.57
CA LEU A 86 13.47 3.22 17.57
C LEU A 86 12.49 2.36 18.39
N TYR A 87 12.17 2.84 19.59
CA TYR A 87 11.26 2.18 20.52
C TYR A 87 10.03 3.04 20.74
N VAL A 88 8.85 2.45 20.54
CA VAL A 88 7.57 3.13 20.70
C VAL A 88 6.65 2.25 21.52
N LEU A 89 6.19 2.76 22.66
CA LEU A 89 5.12 2.16 23.46
C LEU A 89 3.85 2.98 23.24
N ALA A 90 2.86 2.39 22.59
CA ALA A 90 1.56 2.99 22.32
C ALA A 90 0.48 2.37 23.21
N VAL A 91 -0.52 3.18 23.60
CA VAL A 91 -1.67 2.74 24.39
C VAL A 91 -2.97 3.36 23.83
N PRO A 92 -4.15 2.76 24.09
CA PRO A 92 -5.44 3.35 23.73
C PRO A 92 -5.60 4.80 24.20
N ASN A 93 -6.20 5.66 23.37
CA ASN A 93 -6.51 7.04 23.73
C ASN A 93 -7.86 7.12 24.48
N THR A 94 -7.93 6.62 25.72
CA THR A 94 -9.21 6.54 26.48
C THR A 94 -9.55 7.81 27.26
N ASP A 95 -8.55 8.60 27.69
CA ASP A 95 -8.74 9.61 28.75
C ASP A 95 -8.12 11.00 28.48
N VAL A 96 -7.89 11.41 27.22
CA VAL A 96 -7.56 12.83 26.97
C VAL A 96 -8.83 13.67 27.09
N ARG A 97 -8.84 14.62 28.04
CA ARG A 97 -9.92 15.61 28.19
C ARG A 97 -10.04 16.43 26.92
N TYR A 98 -11.26 16.55 26.39
CA TYR A 98 -11.51 17.41 25.23
C TYR A 98 -11.20 18.87 25.62
N ASN A 99 -10.21 19.44 24.96
CA ASN A 99 -9.87 20.85 25.08
C ASN A 99 -10.30 21.53 23.77
N VAL A 100 -11.34 22.37 23.85
CA VAL A 100 -11.93 23.05 22.70
C VAL A 100 -10.87 23.83 21.92
N GLU A 101 -10.05 24.62 22.61
CA GLU A 101 -9.03 25.47 21.98
C GLU A 101 -7.93 24.66 21.30
N LYS A 102 -7.46 23.58 21.94
CA LYS A 102 -6.44 22.69 21.38
C LYS A 102 -6.94 21.98 20.12
N GLU A 103 -8.19 21.52 20.14
CA GLU A 103 -8.81 20.79 19.03
C GLU A 103 -9.16 21.74 17.87
N GLU A 104 -9.69 22.93 18.14
CA GLU A 104 -9.96 23.95 17.12
C GLU A 104 -8.67 24.44 16.46
N ARG A 105 -7.62 24.67 17.26
CA ARG A 105 -6.29 25.01 16.75
C ARG A 105 -5.73 23.89 15.89
N GLY A 106 -5.78 22.65 16.37
CA GLY A 106 -5.30 21.49 15.61
C GLY A 106 -6.07 21.26 14.31
N ALA A 107 -7.40 21.42 14.32
CA ALA A 107 -8.23 21.31 13.13
C ALA A 107 -7.95 22.42 12.12
N PHE A 108 -7.68 23.64 12.59
CA PHE A 108 -7.28 24.75 11.73
C PHE A 108 -5.89 24.54 11.13
N GLU A 109 -4.91 24.11 11.93
CA GLU A 109 -3.56 23.78 11.47
C GLU A 109 -3.60 22.66 10.40
N ALA A 110 -4.39 21.59 10.63
CA ALA A 110 -4.59 20.53 9.64
C ALA A 110 -5.25 21.03 8.35
N LYS A 111 -6.29 21.88 8.45
CA LYS A 111 -6.95 22.49 7.29
C LYS A 111 -5.98 23.34 6.47
N LYS A 112 -5.12 24.12 7.14
CA LYS A 112 -4.10 24.97 6.51
C LYS A 112 -3.01 24.12 5.84
N ALA A 113 -2.58 23.03 6.48
CA ALA A 113 -1.62 22.09 5.90
C ALA A 113 -2.17 21.42 4.63
N GLU A 114 -3.43 20.99 4.65
CA GLU A 114 -4.08 20.37 3.48
C GLU A 114 -4.31 21.39 2.36
N LEU A 115 -4.71 22.62 2.68
CA LEU A 115 -4.83 23.70 1.70
C LEU A 115 -3.48 23.98 1.03
N ALA A 116 -2.40 24.07 1.81
CA ALA A 116 -1.05 24.24 1.28
C ALA A 116 -0.62 23.07 0.37
N ARG A 117 -1.03 21.83 0.70
CA ARG A 117 -0.79 20.65 -0.14
C ARG A 117 -1.50 20.76 -1.49
N ILE A 118 -2.79 21.12 -1.49
CA ILE A 118 -3.58 21.32 -2.73
C ILE A 118 -2.96 22.40 -3.60
N GLU A 119 -2.53 23.52 -3.00
CA GLU A 119 -1.89 24.61 -3.73
C GLU A 119 -0.52 24.25 -4.29
N ALA A 120 0.28 23.48 -3.54
CA ALA A 120 1.55 22.96 -4.02
C ALA A 120 1.37 22.05 -5.24
N VAL A 121 0.36 21.16 -5.21
CA VAL A 121 0.00 20.30 -6.35
C VAL A 121 -0.41 21.17 -7.55
N LYS A 122 -1.32 22.12 -7.36
CA LYS A 122 -1.78 23.04 -8.41
C LYS A 122 -0.65 23.85 -9.02
N LYS A 123 0.27 24.37 -8.19
CA LYS A 123 1.47 25.08 -8.65
C LYS A 123 2.39 24.16 -9.45
N SER A 124 2.57 22.92 -9.00
CA SER A 124 3.35 21.91 -9.74
C SER A 124 2.73 21.55 -11.08
N GLU A 125 1.40 21.53 -11.19
CA GLU A 125 0.67 21.29 -12.44
C GLU A 125 0.75 22.50 -13.39
N ALA A 126 0.59 23.72 -12.87
CA ALA A 126 0.74 24.95 -13.66
C ALA A 126 2.20 25.20 -14.12
N ASP A 127 3.18 24.69 -13.36
CA ASP A 127 4.60 24.73 -13.74
C ASP A 127 5.00 23.55 -14.66
N LYS A 128 4.07 22.66 -15.08
CA LYS A 128 4.32 21.71 -16.18
C LYS A 128 4.45 22.41 -17.54
N ASP A 129 3.80 23.56 -17.72
CA ASP A 129 3.74 24.32 -18.98
C ASP A 129 4.75 25.48 -19.06
N LYS A 130 5.48 25.79 -17.98
CA LYS A 130 6.60 26.75 -18.02
C LYS A 130 7.89 26.01 -18.38
N PRO A 131 8.82 26.63 -19.13
CA PRO A 131 10.17 26.11 -19.25
C PRO A 131 10.82 26.16 -17.86
N VAL A 132 10.81 25.01 -17.17
CA VAL A 132 11.45 24.84 -15.88
C VAL A 132 12.96 24.85 -16.13
N ALA A 133 13.71 25.61 -15.32
CA ALA A 133 15.16 25.48 -15.26
C ALA A 133 15.52 23.99 -15.08
N ASP A 134 16.24 23.42 -16.05
CA ASP A 134 16.51 21.99 -16.23
C ASP A 134 16.13 21.07 -15.06
N LYS A 135 14.90 20.53 -15.10
CA LYS A 135 14.48 19.37 -14.26
C LYS A 135 15.53 18.25 -14.31
N THR A 136 16.19 18.13 -15.45
CA THR A 136 17.32 17.25 -15.72
C THR A 136 18.45 17.38 -14.68
N PHE A 137 18.79 18.58 -14.19
CA PHE A 137 19.89 18.76 -13.22
C PHE A 137 19.50 18.28 -11.82
N THR A 138 18.34 18.67 -11.30
CA THR A 138 17.86 18.27 -9.96
C THR A 138 17.50 16.79 -9.92
N GLU A 139 16.93 16.24 -11.00
CA GLU A 139 16.69 14.79 -11.14
C GLU A 139 18.00 14.01 -11.18
N LYS A 140 19.01 14.48 -11.93
CA LYS A 140 20.33 13.83 -11.99
C LYS A 140 21.10 13.94 -10.67
N LEU A 141 21.01 15.06 -9.96
CA LEU A 141 21.59 15.21 -8.62
C LEU A 141 20.89 14.31 -7.59
N THR A 142 19.55 14.24 -7.63
CA THR A 142 18.77 13.36 -6.75
C THR A 142 19.09 11.90 -7.04
N ALA A 143 19.17 11.51 -8.33
CA ALA A 143 19.64 10.20 -8.74
C ALA A 143 21.04 9.93 -8.18
N GLN A 144 21.96 10.90 -8.25
CA GLN A 144 23.32 10.73 -7.72
C GLN A 144 23.38 10.54 -6.20
N ILE A 145 22.56 11.29 -5.45
CA ILE A 145 22.40 11.08 -4.00
C ILE A 145 21.88 9.66 -3.76
N VAL A 146 20.79 9.27 -4.44
CA VAL A 146 20.20 7.93 -4.32
C VAL A 146 21.19 6.82 -4.71
N ASN A 147 22.04 7.03 -5.71
CA ASN A 147 23.02 6.05 -6.19
C ASN A 147 24.00 5.60 -5.09
N ASN A 148 24.47 6.54 -4.27
CA ASN A 148 25.46 6.29 -3.22
C ASN A 148 24.89 6.30 -1.80
N VAL A 149 23.56 6.37 -1.64
CA VAL A 149 22.89 6.22 -0.35
C VAL A 149 23.08 4.79 0.19
N GLN A 150 23.64 4.72 1.39
CA GLN A 150 23.65 3.56 2.27
C GLN A 150 22.66 3.79 3.39
N ILE A 151 21.76 2.82 3.59
CA ILE A 151 20.72 2.88 4.62
C ILE A 151 21.03 1.81 5.65
N LYS A 152 20.98 2.16 6.93
CA LYS A 152 21.00 1.19 8.03
C LYS A 152 19.92 1.53 9.04
N ILE A 153 18.96 0.64 9.21
CA ILE A 153 17.88 0.76 10.17
C ILE A 153 17.98 -0.44 11.09
N SER A 154 18.24 -0.24 12.38
CA SER A 154 18.44 -1.33 13.35
C SER A 154 17.68 -1.12 14.65
N ASP A 155 17.36 -2.24 15.30
CA ASP A 155 16.70 -2.31 16.60
C ASP A 155 15.38 -1.51 16.64
N ILE A 156 14.45 -1.81 15.74
CA ILE A 156 13.12 -1.16 15.72
C ILE A 156 12.14 -2.03 16.50
N HIS A 157 11.39 -1.44 17.42
CA HIS A 157 10.31 -2.11 18.12
C HIS A 157 9.17 -1.12 18.44
N ILE A 158 8.05 -1.30 17.76
CA ILE A 158 6.80 -0.57 18.00
C ILE A 158 5.84 -1.53 18.69
N ARG A 159 5.43 -1.21 19.92
CA ARG A 159 4.59 -2.04 20.78
C ARG A 159 3.35 -1.27 21.20
N TYR A 160 2.19 -1.86 20.99
CA TYR A 160 0.89 -1.40 21.46
C TYR A 160 0.42 -2.27 22.61
N GLU A 161 -0.01 -1.67 23.71
CA GLU A 161 -0.52 -2.35 24.90
C GLU A 161 -1.94 -1.91 25.25
N ASP A 162 -2.81 -2.87 25.52
CA ASP A 162 -4.22 -2.60 25.78
C ASP A 162 -4.78 -3.54 26.86
N THR A 163 -5.45 -2.93 27.83
CA THR A 163 -6.15 -3.58 28.96
C THR A 163 -7.67 -3.42 28.88
N THR A 164 -8.16 -2.66 27.90
CA THR A 164 -9.53 -2.15 27.85
C THR A 164 -10.40 -2.89 26.84
N THR A 165 -9.83 -3.39 25.74
CA THR A 165 -10.62 -3.96 24.64
C THR A 165 -11.14 -5.37 24.91
N THR A 166 -10.29 -6.28 25.40
CA THR A 166 -10.58 -7.73 25.44
C THR A 166 -10.93 -8.27 26.83
N GLY A 167 -10.94 -7.40 27.85
CA GLY A 167 -11.09 -7.80 29.26
C GLY A 167 -9.82 -8.40 29.88
N TYR A 168 -8.80 -8.70 29.08
CA TYR A 168 -7.48 -9.16 29.51
C TYR A 168 -6.38 -8.29 28.88
N PRO A 169 -5.22 -8.13 29.54
CA PRO A 169 -4.10 -7.40 28.99
C PRO A 169 -3.52 -8.14 27.78
N PHE A 170 -3.25 -7.42 26.69
CA PHE A 170 -2.51 -7.96 25.57
C PHE A 170 -1.55 -6.92 24.99
N ALA A 171 -0.57 -7.40 24.24
CA ALA A 171 0.34 -6.56 23.49
C ALA A 171 0.47 -7.02 22.04
N PHE A 172 0.38 -6.06 21.14
CA PHE A 172 0.63 -6.23 19.72
C PHE A 172 1.88 -5.46 19.34
N GLY A 173 2.79 -6.04 18.56
CA GLY A 173 4.01 -5.30 18.21
C GLY A 173 4.65 -5.73 16.91
N VAL A 174 5.44 -4.81 16.36
CA VAL A 174 6.26 -4.99 15.17
C VAL A 174 7.71 -4.79 15.58
N THR A 175 8.58 -5.75 15.23
CA THR A 175 10.01 -5.65 15.48
C THR A 175 10.82 -5.87 14.21
N LEU A 176 11.97 -5.21 14.13
CA LEU A 176 12.96 -5.38 13.05
C LEU A 176 14.35 -5.31 13.67
N SER A 177 15.17 -6.33 13.45
CA SER A 177 16.55 -6.35 13.93
C SER A 177 17.45 -5.46 13.06
N ASN A 178 17.43 -5.68 11.74
CA ASN A 178 18.27 -4.92 10.83
C ASN A 178 17.64 -4.84 9.42
N LEU A 179 17.65 -3.66 8.83
CA LEU A 179 17.46 -3.42 7.42
C LEU A 179 18.66 -2.62 6.94
N SER A 180 19.41 -3.17 5.99
CA SER A 180 20.54 -2.47 5.40
C SER A 180 20.43 -2.43 3.88
N VAL A 181 20.86 -1.34 3.28
CA VAL A 181 21.00 -1.18 1.83
C VAL A 181 22.38 -0.62 1.57
N HIS A 182 23.19 -1.31 0.79
CA HIS A 182 24.55 -0.90 0.45
C HIS A 182 24.86 -1.12 -1.03
N THR A 183 25.81 -0.35 -1.53
CA THR A 183 26.29 -0.45 -2.91
C THR A 183 27.30 -1.58 -3.05
N THR A 184 27.26 -2.28 -4.18
CA THR A 184 28.15 -3.41 -4.49
C THR A 184 28.78 -3.25 -5.88
N ASP A 185 29.76 -4.09 -6.17
CA ASP A 185 30.24 -4.31 -7.53
C ASP A 185 29.31 -5.27 -8.30
N LYS A 186 29.69 -5.59 -9.56
CA LYS A 186 29.00 -6.56 -10.42
C LYS A 186 28.99 -7.99 -9.88
N ASN A 187 29.87 -8.31 -8.93
CA ASN A 187 29.97 -9.62 -8.27
C ASN A 187 29.20 -9.65 -6.95
N TRP A 188 28.44 -8.59 -6.64
CA TRP A 188 27.66 -8.43 -5.40
C TRP A 188 28.52 -8.33 -4.14
N MET A 189 29.77 -7.90 -4.28
CA MET A 189 30.67 -7.61 -3.16
C MET A 189 30.56 -6.14 -2.77
N GLN A 190 30.42 -5.86 -1.48
CA GLN A 190 30.30 -4.49 -0.96
C GLN A 190 31.52 -3.66 -1.36
N THR A 191 31.28 -2.50 -1.96
CA THR A 191 32.34 -1.59 -2.40
C THR A 191 31.88 -0.14 -2.33
N LEU A 192 32.84 0.77 -2.30
CA LEU A 192 32.59 2.18 -2.56
C LEU A 192 32.75 2.43 -4.05
N VAL A 193 31.69 2.89 -4.69
CA VAL A 193 31.74 3.30 -6.09
C VAL A 193 32.71 4.45 -6.21
N SER A 194 33.78 4.23 -6.97
CA SER A 194 34.78 5.22 -7.32
C SER A 194 34.75 5.36 -8.85
N GLU A 195 34.34 6.54 -9.32
CA GLU A 195 34.22 6.97 -10.72
C GLU A 195 32.98 6.49 -11.52
N SER A 196 32.77 7.09 -12.69
CA SER A 196 31.54 7.06 -13.49
C SER A 196 31.12 5.65 -13.90
N VAL A 197 30.23 5.04 -13.11
CA VAL A 197 29.67 3.71 -13.39
C VAL A 197 28.51 3.82 -14.37
N THR A 198 28.54 2.97 -15.39
CA THR A 198 27.44 2.77 -16.33
C THR A 198 26.30 1.93 -15.72
N LYS A 199 26.62 1.09 -14.73
CA LYS A 199 25.67 0.24 -14.00
C LYS A 199 25.84 0.37 -12.50
N ILE A 200 24.72 0.38 -11.78
CA ILE A 200 24.67 0.50 -10.33
C ILE A 200 24.14 -0.80 -9.75
N PHE A 201 24.83 -1.33 -8.76
CA PHE A 201 24.42 -2.55 -8.06
C PHE A 201 24.19 -2.22 -6.58
N LYS A 202 23.05 -2.62 -6.05
CA LYS A 202 22.74 -2.51 -4.62
C LYS A 202 22.24 -3.83 -4.07
N VAL A 203 22.62 -4.09 -2.83
CA VAL A 203 22.10 -5.21 -2.04
C VAL A 203 21.33 -4.64 -0.86
N ALA A 204 20.10 -5.12 -0.68
CA ALA A 204 19.31 -4.88 0.52
C ALA A 204 19.20 -6.18 1.32
N GLN A 205 19.33 -6.07 2.64
CA GLN A 205 19.19 -7.20 3.57
C GLN A 205 18.21 -6.80 4.66
N LEU A 206 17.14 -7.59 4.79
CA LEU A 206 16.14 -7.50 5.84
C LEU A 206 16.36 -8.67 6.81
N GLU A 207 16.48 -8.39 8.10
CA GLU A 207 16.72 -9.39 9.12
C GLU A 207 15.70 -9.32 10.25
N MET A 208 15.09 -10.48 10.52
CA MET A 208 14.20 -10.73 11.65
C MET A 208 13.02 -9.75 11.77
N LEU A 209 12.44 -9.32 10.65
CA LEU A 209 11.18 -8.58 10.66
C LEU A 209 10.07 -9.50 11.21
N SER A 210 9.33 -9.03 12.21
CA SER A 210 8.28 -9.83 12.82
C SER A 210 7.12 -8.98 13.33
N VAL A 211 5.93 -9.60 13.36
CA VAL A 211 4.73 -9.07 13.98
C VAL A 211 4.23 -10.10 14.97
N TYR A 212 3.94 -9.68 16.19
CA TYR A 212 3.50 -10.56 17.28
C TYR A 212 2.26 -10.02 17.95
N MET A 213 1.53 -10.94 18.59
CA MET A 213 0.46 -10.60 19.51
C MET A 213 0.53 -11.54 20.72
N ASN A 214 0.92 -11.00 21.86
CA ASN A 214 1.00 -11.71 23.12
C ASN A 214 -0.29 -11.46 23.89
N CYS A 215 -1.12 -12.49 24.04
CA CYS A 215 -2.36 -12.43 24.79
C CYS A 215 -2.09 -12.81 26.26
N ASN A 216 -2.73 -12.11 27.20
CA ASN A 216 -2.53 -12.31 28.64
C ASN A 216 -1.04 -12.19 29.05
N THR A 217 -0.41 -11.09 28.61
CA THR A 217 1.02 -10.82 28.84
C THR A 217 1.20 -9.75 29.89
N GLN A 218 2.34 -9.80 30.58
CA GLN A 218 2.83 -8.67 31.38
C GLN A 218 3.06 -7.46 30.47
N LEU A 219 2.69 -6.29 30.98
CA LEU A 219 2.75 -5.04 30.23
C LEU A 219 4.00 -4.25 30.62
N PHE A 220 4.63 -3.61 29.65
CA PHE A 220 5.77 -2.72 29.87
C PHE A 220 5.32 -1.51 30.69
N GLN A 221 4.11 -1.00 30.47
CA GLN A 221 3.59 0.14 31.23
C GLN A 221 3.44 -0.11 32.75
N GLU A 222 3.50 -1.37 33.20
CA GLU A 222 3.49 -1.74 34.62
C GLU A 222 4.90 -1.77 35.24
N GLN A 223 5.94 -1.64 34.42
CA GLN A 223 7.34 -1.62 34.85
C GLN A 223 7.84 -0.19 35.05
N GLU A 224 8.95 -0.04 35.76
CA GLU A 224 9.61 1.26 35.93
C GLU A 224 10.10 1.79 34.57
N PRO A 225 9.86 3.08 34.23
CA PRO A 225 10.26 3.67 32.95
C PRO A 225 11.76 3.55 32.62
N THR A 226 12.60 3.43 33.65
CA THR A 226 14.06 3.21 33.52
C THR A 226 14.39 1.86 32.86
N GLN A 227 13.48 0.89 32.93
CA GLN A 227 13.65 -0.46 32.36
C GLN A 227 13.20 -0.57 30.91
N TYR A 228 12.39 0.38 30.41
CA TYR A 228 11.76 0.27 29.08
C TYR A 228 12.77 0.00 27.97
N LYS A 229 13.88 0.74 27.93
CA LYS A 229 14.91 0.57 26.91
C LYS A 229 15.45 -0.87 26.85
N ARG A 230 15.67 -1.49 28.03
CA ARG A 230 16.14 -2.87 28.15
C ARG A 230 15.06 -3.85 27.68
N LEU A 231 13.83 -3.68 28.13
CA LEU A 231 12.68 -4.51 27.74
C LEU A 231 12.48 -4.51 26.22
N PHE A 232 12.57 -3.35 25.58
CA PHE A 232 12.50 -3.21 24.12
C PHE A 232 13.65 -3.93 23.40
N GLN A 233 14.87 -3.91 23.94
CA GLN A 233 16.04 -4.57 23.35
C GLN A 233 15.97 -6.10 23.44
N GLU A 234 15.64 -6.64 24.61
CA GLU A 234 15.58 -8.08 24.86
C GLU A 234 14.43 -8.78 24.11
N SER A 235 13.48 -8.00 23.59
CA SER A 235 12.29 -8.49 22.89
C SER A 235 12.38 -8.48 21.36
N ILE A 236 13.51 -8.06 20.80
CA ILE A 236 13.75 -8.11 19.35
C ILE A 236 14.42 -9.45 19.01
N ALA A 237 13.88 -10.15 18.03
CA ALA A 237 14.48 -11.40 17.56
C ALA A 237 15.76 -11.15 16.77
N ALA A 238 16.76 -12.01 16.95
CA ALA A 238 18.02 -12.04 16.22
C ALA A 238 18.23 -13.43 15.58
N LYS A 239 19.06 -13.54 14.55
CA LYS A 239 19.31 -14.84 13.86
C LYS A 239 19.70 -15.98 14.81
N SER A 240 20.37 -15.65 15.92
CA SER A 240 20.82 -16.59 16.95
C SER A 240 19.88 -16.71 18.16
N HIS A 241 18.87 -15.84 18.28
CA HIS A 241 18.07 -15.71 19.49
C HIS A 241 16.62 -15.34 19.17
N LYS A 242 15.68 -16.12 19.71
CA LYS A 242 14.26 -15.81 19.66
C LYS A 242 13.77 -15.50 21.08
N PRO A 243 13.19 -14.31 21.33
CA PRO A 243 12.65 -13.95 22.63
C PRO A 243 11.61 -14.96 23.13
N GLU A 244 11.73 -15.35 24.40
CA GLU A 244 10.76 -16.22 25.07
C GLU A 244 9.45 -15.48 25.35
N GLY A 245 8.32 -16.19 25.31
CA GLY A 245 7.00 -15.60 25.55
C GLY A 245 6.45 -14.75 24.39
N TYR A 246 7.11 -14.71 23.23
CA TYR A 246 6.63 -14.01 22.04
C TYR A 246 5.89 -14.94 21.07
N HIS A 247 4.62 -14.60 20.83
CA HIS A 247 3.73 -15.33 19.93
C HIS A 247 3.57 -14.56 18.62
N TYR A 248 4.43 -14.90 17.66
CA TYR A 248 4.47 -14.27 16.34
C TYR A 248 3.26 -14.64 15.49
N ILE A 249 2.60 -13.62 14.93
CA ILE A 249 1.61 -13.77 13.86
C ILE A 249 2.33 -13.93 12.51
N PHE A 250 3.43 -13.19 12.36
CA PHE A 250 4.23 -13.11 11.16
C PHE A 250 5.72 -13.06 11.54
N GLY A 251 6.53 -13.88 10.87
CA GLY A 251 7.98 -13.93 11.09
C GLY A 251 8.41 -14.61 12.41
N PRO A 252 9.66 -14.43 12.84
CA PRO A 252 10.68 -13.56 12.23
C PRO A 252 11.10 -14.02 10.82
N ILE A 253 11.08 -13.09 9.86
CA ILE A 253 11.54 -13.34 8.48
C ILE A 253 12.83 -12.61 8.18
N SER A 254 13.65 -13.19 7.31
CA SER A 254 14.80 -12.53 6.71
C SER A 254 14.72 -12.67 5.19
N SER A 255 15.12 -11.64 4.46
CA SER A 255 15.15 -11.64 3.00
C SER A 255 16.33 -10.84 2.48
N GLY A 256 16.74 -11.17 1.26
CA GLY A 256 17.75 -10.44 0.50
C GLY A 256 17.12 -9.89 -0.78
N ALA A 257 17.57 -8.71 -1.20
CA ALA A 257 17.25 -8.18 -2.50
C ALA A 257 18.51 -7.68 -3.22
N ARG A 258 18.54 -7.85 -4.53
CA ARG A 258 19.61 -7.41 -5.43
C ARG A 258 18.99 -6.50 -6.48
N LEU A 259 19.46 -5.26 -6.52
CA LEU A 259 19.07 -4.25 -7.50
C LEU A 259 20.23 -4.05 -8.47
N GLU A 260 19.93 -4.15 -9.76
CA GLU A 260 20.76 -3.69 -10.86
C GLU A 260 20.03 -2.53 -11.55
N MET A 261 20.72 -1.41 -11.75
CA MET A 261 20.16 -0.24 -12.40
C MET A 261 21.11 0.27 -13.50
N VAL A 262 20.55 0.55 -14.67
CA VAL A 262 21.25 1.12 -15.83
C VAL A 262 20.63 2.51 -16.08
N PRO A 263 21.23 3.61 -15.58
CA PRO A 263 20.61 4.93 -15.64
C PRO A 263 20.34 5.42 -17.07
N ASN A 264 21.29 5.16 -17.98
CA ASN A 264 21.29 5.63 -19.37
C ASN A 264 21.43 4.42 -20.33
N PRO A 265 20.38 3.59 -20.48
CA PRO A 265 20.40 2.37 -21.30
C PRO A 265 20.64 2.63 -22.80
N GLU A 266 20.39 3.85 -23.28
CA GLU A 266 20.65 4.30 -24.65
C GLU A 266 22.14 4.47 -24.97
N LEU A 267 22.99 4.62 -23.94
CA LEU A 267 24.44 4.81 -24.09
C LEU A 267 25.22 3.49 -23.99
N GLU A 268 24.55 2.35 -23.79
CA GLU A 268 25.20 1.04 -23.82
C GLU A 268 25.63 0.65 -25.24
N GLU A 269 26.60 -0.27 -25.36
CA GLU A 269 27.05 -0.80 -26.65
C GLU A 269 25.90 -1.36 -27.49
N ASN A 270 24.93 -2.00 -26.83
CA ASN A 270 23.66 -2.43 -27.40
C ASN A 270 22.51 -1.64 -26.74
N PRO A 271 22.08 -0.52 -27.33
CA PRO A 271 21.06 0.34 -26.75
C PRO A 271 19.78 -0.40 -26.41
N PHE A 272 19.21 -0.12 -25.22
CA PHE A 272 17.94 -0.69 -24.75
C PHE A 272 17.91 -2.22 -24.60
N SER A 273 19.08 -2.87 -24.53
CA SER A 273 19.16 -4.32 -24.28
C SER A 273 19.03 -4.68 -22.80
N SER A 274 19.61 -3.87 -21.91
CA SER A 274 19.49 -4.04 -20.46
C SER A 274 18.30 -3.23 -19.91
N PRO A 275 17.55 -3.75 -18.92
CA PRO A 275 16.51 -2.98 -18.27
C PRO A 275 17.09 -1.82 -17.45
N LYS A 276 16.37 -0.70 -17.39
CA LYS A 276 16.72 0.44 -16.53
C LYS A 276 16.77 0.04 -15.06
N ILE A 277 15.82 -0.79 -14.61
CA ILE A 277 15.74 -1.30 -13.25
C ILE A 277 15.47 -2.81 -13.29
N LYS A 278 16.31 -3.58 -12.60
CA LYS A 278 16.11 -5.00 -12.35
C LYS A 278 16.25 -5.28 -10.85
N LEU A 279 15.17 -5.65 -10.20
CA LEU A 279 15.13 -5.94 -8.77
C LEU A 279 14.76 -7.41 -8.53
N ASN A 280 15.65 -8.16 -7.90
CA ASN A 280 15.42 -9.56 -7.53
C ASN A 280 15.33 -9.65 -6.00
N LEU A 281 14.20 -10.10 -5.48
CA LEU A 281 13.99 -10.35 -4.06
C LEU A 281 13.91 -11.86 -3.81
N CYS A 282 14.67 -12.35 -2.84
CA CYS A 282 14.68 -13.76 -2.46
C CYS A 282 14.36 -13.90 -0.97
N MET A 283 13.48 -14.85 -0.65
CA MET A 283 13.14 -15.22 0.72
C MET A 283 13.11 -16.74 0.85
N GLU A 284 13.73 -17.26 1.91
CA GLU A 284 13.79 -18.71 2.12
C GLU A 284 12.45 -19.24 2.66
N THR A 285 12.01 -18.76 3.82
CA THR A 285 10.74 -19.19 4.42
C THR A 285 9.94 -18.00 4.92
N LEU A 286 8.69 -17.90 4.47
CA LEU A 286 7.68 -17.02 5.02
C LEU A 286 6.74 -17.85 5.90
N ALA A 287 6.82 -17.67 7.21
CA ALA A 287 5.92 -18.31 8.17
C ALA A 287 4.90 -17.31 8.72
N ILE A 288 3.63 -17.63 8.53
CA ILE A 288 2.47 -16.91 9.05
C ILE A 288 1.70 -17.89 9.93
N GLY A 289 1.39 -17.50 11.15
CA GLY A 289 0.72 -18.37 12.09
C GLY A 289 -0.23 -17.59 12.97
N ILE A 290 -1.49 -18.01 13.09
CA ILE A 290 -2.43 -17.34 14.00
C ILE A 290 -3.09 -18.34 14.94
N THR A 291 -3.25 -17.95 16.20
CA THR A 291 -4.03 -18.72 17.16
C THR A 291 -5.48 -18.27 17.18
N LYS A 292 -6.38 -19.12 17.67
CA LYS A 292 -7.78 -18.75 17.93
C LYS A 292 -7.91 -17.47 18.77
N VAL A 293 -7.15 -17.39 19.87
CA VAL A 293 -7.18 -16.24 20.78
C VAL A 293 -6.66 -14.98 20.10
N GLN A 294 -5.57 -15.08 19.32
CA GLN A 294 -5.05 -13.95 18.55
C GLN A 294 -6.05 -13.44 17.51
N PHE A 295 -6.72 -14.35 16.79
CA PHE A 295 -7.76 -13.98 15.84
C PHE A 295 -8.91 -13.24 16.53
N GLN A 296 -9.44 -13.80 17.62
CA GLN A 296 -10.53 -13.19 18.37
C GLN A 296 -10.16 -11.82 18.93
N ASN A 297 -8.98 -11.68 19.54
CA ASN A 297 -8.52 -10.40 20.09
C ASN A 297 -8.26 -9.37 18.99
N THR A 298 -7.71 -9.79 17.84
CA THR A 298 -7.53 -8.90 16.68
C THR A 298 -8.88 -8.38 16.17
N MET A 299 -9.89 -9.26 16.05
CA MET A 299 -11.24 -8.84 15.65
C MET A 299 -11.88 -7.87 16.65
N GLN A 300 -11.72 -8.12 17.96
CA GLN A 300 -12.19 -7.20 19.00
C GLN A 300 -11.46 -5.85 18.95
N LEU A 301 -10.15 -5.84 18.66
CA LEU A 301 -9.35 -4.62 18.49
C LEU A 301 -9.82 -3.80 17.29
N VAL A 302 -10.03 -4.43 16.13
CA VAL A 302 -10.58 -3.77 14.94
C VAL A 302 -11.95 -3.16 15.26
N GLU A 303 -12.82 -3.89 15.97
CA GLU A 303 -14.13 -3.39 16.39
C GLU A 303 -14.00 -2.21 17.38
N ALA A 304 -13.09 -2.30 18.35
CA ALA A 304 -12.82 -1.25 19.32
C ALA A 304 -12.30 0.02 18.63
N PHE A 305 -11.35 -0.11 17.71
CA PHE A 305 -10.87 1.01 16.90
C PHE A 305 -12.01 1.59 16.06
N GLY A 306 -12.84 0.76 15.43
CA GLY A 306 -14.02 1.22 14.70
C GLY A 306 -15.03 1.97 15.60
N ARG A 307 -15.20 1.57 16.87
CA ARG A 307 -16.00 2.31 17.85
C ARG A 307 -15.34 3.62 18.27
N MET A 308 -14.02 3.62 18.52
CA MET A 308 -13.26 4.81 18.90
C MET A 308 -13.29 5.86 17.78
N MET A 309 -13.04 5.47 16.53
CA MET A 309 -13.11 6.35 15.35
C MET A 309 -14.51 6.94 15.19
N ARG A 310 -15.57 6.13 15.31
CA ARG A 310 -16.96 6.62 15.31
C ARG A 310 -17.25 7.56 16.47
N ALA A 311 -16.62 7.37 17.63
CA ALA A 311 -16.80 8.20 18.82
C ALA A 311 -16.04 9.54 18.73
N MET A 312 -15.01 9.68 17.88
CA MET A 312 -14.17 10.88 17.82
C MET A 312 -14.96 12.19 17.67
N PRO A 313 -15.94 12.34 16.76
CA PRO A 313 -16.69 13.60 16.61
C PRO A 313 -17.53 13.97 17.83
N TYR A 314 -17.87 12.98 18.65
CA TYR A 314 -18.74 13.11 19.82
C TYR A 314 -17.95 13.33 21.11
N ARG A 315 -16.62 13.20 21.08
CA ARG A 315 -15.73 13.32 22.24
C ARG A 315 -15.98 14.61 23.05
N LYS A 316 -16.30 15.71 22.37
CA LYS A 316 -16.58 17.01 22.99
C LYS A 316 -17.79 17.03 23.93
N TYR A 317 -18.71 16.08 23.78
CA TYR A 317 -19.88 15.94 24.64
C TYR A 317 -19.70 14.89 25.74
N ARG A 318 -18.62 14.07 25.67
CA ARG A 318 -18.43 12.92 26.53
C ARG A 318 -18.19 13.36 27.98
N PRO A 319 -18.92 12.79 28.97
CA PRO A 319 -18.63 13.04 30.38
C PRO A 319 -17.21 12.60 30.74
N TYR A 320 -16.44 13.45 31.42
CA TYR A 320 -15.04 13.19 31.77
C TYR A 320 -14.91 12.75 33.22
N GLY A 321 -14.06 11.75 33.48
CA GLY A 321 -13.73 11.28 34.83
C GLY A 321 -14.85 10.51 35.56
N ILE A 322 -15.96 10.20 34.88
CA ILE A 322 -17.08 9.45 35.48
C ILE A 322 -17.47 8.23 34.61
N GLY A 323 -17.53 7.05 35.23
CA GLY A 323 -18.02 5.84 34.59
C GLY A 323 -19.55 5.86 34.41
N TYR A 324 -20.09 5.02 33.53
CA TYR A 324 -21.55 4.97 33.30
C TYR A 324 -22.33 4.43 34.50
N LYS A 325 -21.72 3.49 35.25
CA LYS A 325 -22.31 2.97 36.48
C LYS A 325 -22.48 4.12 37.48
N ASN A 326 -23.69 4.25 38.02
CA ASN A 326 -24.11 5.31 38.95
C ASN A 326 -24.16 6.74 38.37
N ASN A 327 -23.92 6.94 37.07
CA ASN A 327 -24.02 8.25 36.39
C ASN A 327 -24.94 8.17 35.15
N TYR A 328 -25.99 7.36 35.20
CA TYR A 328 -26.81 7.03 34.04
C TYR A 328 -27.45 8.26 33.38
N ARG A 329 -27.83 9.27 34.17
CA ARG A 329 -28.48 10.50 33.67
C ARG A 329 -27.54 11.32 32.80
N GLU A 330 -26.28 11.45 33.23
CA GLU A 330 -25.22 12.17 32.54
C GLU A 330 -24.90 11.51 31.20
N TRP A 331 -24.83 10.17 31.20
CA TRP A 331 -24.57 9.38 30.00
C TRP A 331 -25.75 9.39 29.00
N TRP A 332 -27.01 9.37 29.49
CA TRP A 332 -28.18 9.57 28.63
C TRP A 332 -28.22 10.98 28.04
N ARG A 333 -27.90 12.01 28.83
CA ARG A 333 -27.80 13.38 28.35
C ARG A 333 -26.70 13.52 27.28
N PHE A 334 -25.57 12.85 27.46
CA PHE A 334 -24.51 12.76 26.46
C PHE A 334 -25.02 12.16 25.15
N ALA A 335 -25.64 10.98 25.19
CA ALA A 335 -26.17 10.31 23.99
C ALA A 335 -27.19 11.19 23.26
N TYR A 336 -28.14 11.78 24.00
CA TYR A 336 -29.11 12.73 23.48
C TYR A 336 -28.43 13.94 22.81
N THR A 337 -27.42 14.52 23.45
CA THR A 337 -26.71 15.70 22.94
C THR A 337 -25.94 15.37 21.65
N CYS A 338 -25.36 14.18 21.55
CA CYS A 338 -24.66 13.72 20.34
C CYS A 338 -25.58 13.73 19.11
N VAL A 339 -26.74 13.08 19.21
CA VAL A 339 -27.72 13.02 18.12
C VAL A 339 -28.28 14.42 17.83
N LEU A 340 -28.69 15.13 18.88
CA LEU A 340 -29.34 16.42 18.74
C LEU A 340 -28.42 17.47 18.11
N GLU A 341 -27.17 17.59 18.55
CA GLU A 341 -26.28 18.63 18.04
C GLU A 341 -25.65 18.27 16.68
N VAL A 342 -25.28 17.01 16.48
CA VAL A 342 -24.53 16.59 15.29
C VAL A 342 -25.45 16.26 14.12
N GLU A 343 -26.59 15.60 14.36
CA GLU A 343 -27.47 15.13 13.29
C GLU A 343 -28.67 16.06 13.07
N VAL A 344 -29.35 16.47 14.14
CA VAL A 344 -30.62 17.21 14.01
C VAL A 344 -30.38 18.71 13.88
N ARG A 345 -29.81 19.35 14.91
CA ARG A 345 -29.65 20.81 14.98
C ARG A 345 -28.64 21.32 13.97
N ARG A 346 -27.51 20.63 13.74
CA ARG A 346 -26.57 21.01 12.67
C ARG A 346 -27.26 21.07 11.31
N ARG A 347 -28.03 20.05 10.92
CA ARG A 347 -28.74 20.04 9.63
C ARG A 347 -29.77 21.17 9.57
N ARG A 348 -30.61 21.33 10.60
CA ARG A 348 -31.61 22.41 10.65
C ARG A 348 -30.97 23.81 10.60
N ARG A 349 -29.86 24.03 11.33
CA ARG A 349 -29.10 25.28 11.30
C ARG A 349 -28.48 25.52 9.93
N ASN A 350 -27.92 24.49 9.31
CA ASN A 350 -27.30 24.61 7.99
C ASN A 350 -28.31 25.04 6.91
N TRP A 351 -29.54 24.52 6.99
CA TRP A 351 -30.63 24.81 6.07
C TRP A 351 -31.51 26.00 6.48
N SER A 352 -31.16 26.75 7.52
CA SER A 352 -31.89 27.98 7.84
C SER A 352 -31.51 29.09 6.87
N TRP A 353 -32.50 29.88 6.44
CA TRP A 353 -32.27 31.02 5.54
C TRP A 353 -31.24 32.00 6.08
N GLU A 354 -31.26 32.25 7.39
CA GLU A 354 -30.29 33.11 8.08
C GLU A 354 -28.86 32.57 7.95
N ASN A 355 -28.66 31.26 8.18
CA ASN A 355 -27.34 30.66 8.07
C ASN A 355 -26.85 30.59 6.62
N MET A 356 -27.74 30.27 5.67
CA MET A 356 -27.43 30.28 4.25
C MET A 356 -27.03 31.68 3.77
N LEU A 357 -27.77 32.71 4.20
CA LEU A 357 -27.44 34.10 3.90
C LEU A 357 -26.09 34.49 4.50
N ARG A 358 -25.85 34.20 5.78
CA ARG A 358 -24.58 34.46 6.46
C ARG A 358 -23.41 33.71 5.81
N HIS A 359 -23.61 32.45 5.42
CA HIS A 359 -22.61 31.66 4.70
C HIS A 359 -22.25 32.32 3.37
N ARG A 360 -23.26 32.70 2.57
CA ARG A 360 -23.03 33.43 1.31
C ARG A 360 -22.32 34.77 1.52
N GLN A 361 -22.63 35.49 2.60
CA GLN A 361 -21.94 36.72 2.95
C GLN A 361 -20.47 36.46 3.34
N ASN A 362 -20.19 35.40 4.09
CA ASN A 362 -18.82 35.00 4.42
C ASN A 362 -18.02 34.59 3.18
N LEU A 363 -18.64 33.86 2.24
CA LEU A 363 -18.02 33.53 0.95
C LEU A 363 -17.64 34.80 0.16
N LYS A 364 -18.55 35.78 0.07
CA LYS A 364 -18.26 37.08 -0.58
C LYS A 364 -17.14 37.85 0.11
N ARG A 365 -17.17 37.92 1.46
CA ARG A 365 -16.13 38.58 2.24
C ARG A 365 -14.77 37.88 2.08
N TYR A 366 -14.78 36.56 1.92
CA TYR A 366 -13.58 35.77 1.70
C TYR A 366 -13.01 36.02 0.30
N GLU A 367 -13.89 36.04 -0.71
CA GLU A 367 -13.56 36.42 -2.08
C GLU A 367 -12.90 37.80 -2.14
N GLU A 368 -13.49 38.81 -1.49
CA GLU A 368 -12.92 40.16 -1.37
C GLU A 368 -11.56 40.17 -0.64
N ALA A 369 -11.46 39.46 0.49
CA ALA A 369 -10.24 39.41 1.28
C ALA A 369 -9.09 38.71 0.53
N TYR A 370 -9.39 37.62 -0.17
CA TYR A 370 -8.41 36.87 -0.96
C TYR A 370 -8.04 37.63 -2.25
N LYS A 371 -8.99 38.30 -2.92
CA LYS A 371 -8.69 39.21 -4.04
C LYS A 371 -7.75 40.32 -3.57
N ALA A 372 -8.03 40.93 -2.41
CA ALA A 372 -7.14 41.92 -1.82
C ALA A 372 -5.76 41.35 -1.46
N GLN A 373 -5.67 40.11 -0.98
CA GLN A 373 -4.38 39.43 -0.76
C GLN A 373 -3.57 39.27 -2.05
N LEU A 374 -4.22 38.92 -3.16
CA LEU A 374 -3.56 38.75 -4.46
C LEU A 374 -3.18 40.08 -5.13
N THR A 375 -3.99 41.13 -4.97
CA THR A 375 -3.77 42.44 -5.63
C THR A 375 -3.04 43.47 -4.78
N ALA A 376 -2.86 43.23 -3.48
CA ALA A 376 -2.20 44.19 -2.59
C ALA A 376 -0.70 44.30 -2.90
N LYS A 377 -0.23 45.54 -3.04
CA LYS A 377 1.21 45.83 -3.16
C LYS A 377 2.02 45.41 -1.92
N LYS A 378 1.39 45.35 -0.74
CA LYS A 378 2.02 44.90 0.51
C LYS A 378 0.98 44.22 1.40
N LEU A 379 1.22 42.96 1.77
CA LEU A 379 0.35 42.26 2.73
C LEU A 379 0.49 42.90 4.12
N THR A 380 -0.60 43.46 4.63
CA THR A 380 -0.70 43.88 6.03
C THR A 380 -1.18 42.72 6.91
N PRO A 381 -0.82 42.70 8.21
CA PRO A 381 -1.33 41.70 9.15
C PRO A 381 -2.86 41.65 9.18
N GLU A 382 -3.52 42.79 8.96
CA GLU A 382 -4.97 42.94 8.96
C GLU A 382 -5.65 42.24 7.77
N ILE A 383 -5.09 42.33 6.56
CA ILE A 383 -5.58 41.62 5.36
C ILE A 383 -5.38 40.11 5.52
N THR A 384 -4.30 39.70 6.20
CA THR A 384 -3.99 38.28 6.45
C THR A 384 -4.94 37.69 7.48
N ALA A 385 -5.14 38.38 8.60
CA ALA A 385 -6.05 37.98 9.67
C ALA A 385 -7.50 37.85 9.18
N ARG A 386 -7.96 38.77 8.32
CA ARG A 386 -9.33 38.74 7.76
C ARG A 386 -9.60 37.48 6.93
N SER A 387 -8.59 36.99 6.22
CA SER A 387 -8.68 35.73 5.46
C SER A 387 -8.63 34.52 6.39
N GLU A 388 -7.70 34.51 7.35
CA GLU A 388 -7.55 33.41 8.31
C GLU A 388 -8.81 33.22 9.19
N ASP A 389 -9.46 34.30 9.61
CA ASP A 389 -10.71 34.24 10.38
C ASP A 389 -11.86 33.60 9.58
N LEU A 390 -11.92 33.88 8.28
CA LEU A 390 -12.91 33.26 7.39
C LEU A 390 -12.52 31.81 7.07
N GLU A 391 -11.25 31.48 6.97
CA GLU A 391 -10.74 30.10 6.78
C GLU A 391 -10.99 29.22 8.00
N ARG A 392 -11.09 29.78 9.21
CA ARG A 392 -11.55 29.04 10.40
C ARG A 392 -12.98 28.56 10.23
N ILE A 393 -13.85 29.39 9.65
CA ILE A 393 -15.29 29.16 9.53
C ILE A 393 -15.63 28.34 8.27
N LEU A 394 -15.01 28.65 7.15
CA LEU A 394 -15.28 28.01 5.86
C LEU A 394 -14.66 26.61 5.77
N ASP A 395 -15.30 25.75 5.01
CA ASP A 395 -14.82 24.43 4.64
C ASP A 395 -13.78 24.52 3.50
N LEU A 396 -12.89 23.53 3.47
CA LEU A 396 -11.77 23.47 2.53
C LEU A 396 -12.22 23.56 1.07
N HIS A 397 -13.32 22.90 0.71
CA HIS A 397 -13.86 22.91 -0.65
C HIS A 397 -14.26 24.33 -1.09
N ASN A 398 -15.06 25.04 -0.29
CA ASN A 398 -15.47 26.41 -0.61
C ASN A 398 -14.27 27.37 -0.69
N ILE A 399 -13.26 27.19 0.18
CA ILE A 399 -12.02 27.96 0.12
C ILE A 399 -11.32 27.74 -1.23
N VAL A 400 -11.09 26.48 -1.63
CA VAL A 400 -10.40 26.14 -2.88
C VAL A 400 -11.15 26.69 -4.10
N VAL A 401 -12.48 26.51 -4.16
CA VAL A 401 -13.30 26.99 -5.29
C VAL A 401 -13.25 28.51 -5.39
N ILE A 402 -13.35 29.24 -4.27
CA ILE A 402 -13.25 30.70 -4.29
C ILE A 402 -11.86 31.16 -4.71
N ARG A 403 -10.80 30.55 -4.15
CA ARG A 403 -9.41 30.90 -4.54
C ARG A 403 -9.21 30.72 -6.05
N GLN A 404 -9.66 29.59 -6.60
CA GLN A 404 -9.62 29.33 -8.05
C GLN A 404 -10.38 30.38 -8.87
N LYS A 405 -11.62 30.71 -8.44
CA LYS A 405 -12.44 31.74 -9.10
C LYS A 405 -11.73 33.09 -9.11
N VAL A 406 -11.25 33.55 -7.96
CA VAL A 406 -10.59 34.86 -7.80
C VAL A 406 -9.30 34.91 -8.61
N GLU A 407 -8.47 33.86 -8.55
CA GLU A 407 -7.25 33.79 -9.35
C GLU A 407 -7.56 33.89 -10.86
N PHE A 408 -8.59 33.19 -11.34
CA PHE A 408 -9.01 33.27 -12.74
C PHE A 408 -9.51 34.67 -13.12
N GLU A 409 -10.30 35.31 -12.25
CA GLU A 409 -10.77 36.69 -12.45
C GLU A 409 -9.63 37.70 -12.49
N VAL A 410 -8.67 37.61 -11.56
CA VAL A 410 -7.48 38.47 -11.53
C VAL A 410 -6.62 38.26 -12.78
N GLN A 411 -6.45 37.01 -13.23
CA GLN A 411 -5.75 36.72 -14.49
C GLN A 411 -6.45 37.33 -15.71
N LYS A 412 -7.79 37.26 -15.77
CA LYS A 412 -8.59 37.83 -16.86
C LYS A 412 -8.58 39.35 -16.85
N GLU A 413 -8.63 39.98 -15.67
CA GLU A 413 -8.51 41.43 -15.50
C GLU A 413 -7.11 41.92 -15.92
N GLY A 414 -6.05 41.18 -15.57
CA GLY A 414 -4.68 41.45 -16.03
C GLY A 414 -4.52 41.37 -17.56
N LYS A 415 -5.03 40.30 -18.18
CA LYS A 415 -4.99 40.12 -19.65
C LYS A 415 -5.79 41.19 -20.41
N ARG A 416 -6.92 41.66 -19.86
CA ARG A 416 -7.70 42.77 -20.46
C ARG A 416 -6.95 44.11 -20.40
N GLN A 417 -6.22 44.38 -19.32
CA GLN A 417 -5.38 45.58 -19.22
C GLN A 417 -4.15 45.50 -20.15
N GLU A 418 -3.62 44.30 -20.42
CA GLU A 418 -2.58 44.06 -21.44
C GLU A 418 -3.10 44.23 -22.88
N GLU A 419 -4.34 43.83 -23.17
CA GLU A 419 -4.96 44.01 -24.50
C GLU A 419 -5.36 45.47 -24.80
N GLU A 420 -5.71 46.27 -23.78
CA GLU A 420 -6.01 47.70 -23.91
C GLU A 420 -4.75 48.59 -24.02
N GLN A 421 -3.57 48.07 -23.64
CA GLN A 421 -2.28 48.77 -23.79
C GLN A 421 -1.41 48.16 -24.89
N LYS A 422 -1.93 48.10 -26.13
CA LYS A 422 -1.07 47.97 -27.32
C LYS A 422 -0.39 49.30 -27.63
N GLY A 423 0.76 49.53 -27.01
CA GLY A 423 1.65 50.64 -27.36
C GLY A 423 2.92 50.71 -26.52
N GLY A 424 4.01 50.14 -27.05
CA GLY A 424 5.37 50.60 -26.75
C GLY A 424 6.09 49.93 -25.56
N TRP A 425 7.00 49.01 -25.90
CA TRP A 425 8.38 48.91 -25.41
C TRP A 425 8.77 49.84 -24.22
N PHE A 426 8.44 49.45 -22.99
CA PHE A 426 9.18 49.76 -21.74
C PHE A 426 8.68 48.76 -20.67
N SER A 427 9.13 47.50 -20.67
CA SER A 427 10.26 47.02 -19.85
C SER A 427 10.55 47.91 -18.62
N SER A 428 10.13 47.48 -17.42
CA SER A 428 10.84 47.67 -16.11
C SER A 428 9.95 47.81 -14.86
N TRP A 429 8.61 47.81 -14.93
CA TRP A 429 7.79 48.12 -13.72
C TRP A 429 7.16 46.95 -12.94
N TRP A 430 7.38 45.68 -13.33
CA TRP A 430 7.11 44.52 -12.46
C TRP A 430 8.33 44.14 -11.59
N GLY A 431 9.20 45.12 -11.30
CA GLY A 431 10.26 45.05 -10.31
C GLY A 431 9.85 45.69 -8.98
N GLY A 432 9.69 44.86 -7.95
CA GLY A 432 9.98 45.20 -6.54
C GLY A 432 8.82 45.75 -5.69
N GLY A 433 8.36 44.95 -4.71
CA GLY A 433 7.73 45.55 -3.53
C GLY A 433 6.74 44.76 -2.68
N ALA A 434 6.62 43.43 -2.75
CA ALA A 434 5.88 42.66 -1.75
C ALA A 434 6.80 41.60 -1.11
N LYS A 435 6.91 41.65 0.21
CA LYS A 435 7.71 40.77 1.06
C LYS A 435 7.49 39.31 0.64
N LYS A 436 8.56 38.68 0.14
CA LYS A 436 8.69 37.22 0.08
C LYS A 436 8.53 36.70 1.50
N THR A 437 7.51 35.90 1.72
CA THR A 437 7.58 34.82 2.70
C THR A 437 8.47 33.74 2.08
N ASP A 438 9.52 33.37 2.83
CA ASP A 438 10.80 32.77 2.40
C ASP A 438 10.79 31.39 1.72
N ASP A 439 9.66 30.84 1.26
CA ASP A 439 9.62 29.40 0.92
C ASP A 439 9.61 29.05 -0.58
N ALA A 440 9.76 30.02 -1.49
CA ALA A 440 9.69 29.75 -2.94
C ALA A 440 10.89 30.23 -3.77
N GLU A 441 11.89 30.89 -3.18
CA GLU A 441 13.13 31.26 -3.90
C GLU A 441 14.20 30.18 -3.91
N ASN A 442 14.02 29.11 -3.14
CA ASN A 442 15.09 28.16 -2.96
C ASN A 442 15.50 27.47 -4.27
N ALA A 443 14.62 27.10 -5.20
CA ALA A 443 15.05 26.34 -6.39
C ALA A 443 15.99 27.09 -7.35
N ALA A 444 15.73 28.38 -7.65
CA ALA A 444 16.55 29.20 -8.55
C ALA A 444 17.73 29.89 -7.83
N ASP A 445 17.48 30.37 -6.60
CA ASP A 445 18.36 30.28 -5.42
C ASP A 445 19.60 29.38 -5.51
N ILE A 446 19.29 28.08 -5.47
CA ILE A 446 20.23 26.97 -5.40
C ILE A 446 21.14 26.96 -6.61
N LYS A 447 20.61 27.11 -7.84
CA LYS A 447 21.40 27.00 -9.07
C LYS A 447 22.49 28.07 -9.12
N LYS A 448 22.16 29.34 -8.85
CA LYS A 448 23.14 30.43 -8.85
C LYS A 448 24.17 30.32 -7.72
N GLN A 449 23.75 29.88 -6.54
CA GLN A 449 24.67 29.64 -5.43
C GLN A 449 25.53 28.39 -5.61
N PHE A 450 25.07 27.40 -6.39
CA PHE A 450 25.80 26.19 -6.75
C PHE A 450 26.82 26.46 -7.87
N GLU A 451 26.43 27.23 -8.89
CA GLU A 451 27.31 27.74 -9.95
C GLU A 451 28.39 28.69 -9.42
N ALA A 452 28.12 29.40 -8.32
CA ALA A 452 29.10 30.26 -7.65
C ALA A 452 30.00 29.53 -6.64
N ALA A 453 29.61 28.34 -6.17
CA ALA A 453 30.34 27.57 -5.17
C ALA A 453 31.30 26.52 -5.76
N MET A 454 31.19 26.25 -7.06
CA MET A 454 32.05 25.32 -7.79
C MET A 454 32.90 26.06 -8.82
N THR A 455 34.15 25.64 -8.96
CA THR A 455 35.01 26.08 -10.06
C THR A 455 34.45 25.59 -11.40
N SER A 456 34.77 26.30 -12.49
CA SER A 456 34.36 25.90 -13.85
C SER A 456 34.77 24.47 -14.21
N GLU A 457 35.90 23.99 -13.66
CA GLU A 457 36.39 22.63 -13.81
C GLU A 457 35.56 21.59 -13.04
N GLU A 458 35.14 21.90 -11.82
CA GLU A 458 34.25 21.04 -11.03
C GLU A 458 32.86 20.96 -11.67
N LYS A 459 32.35 22.06 -12.25
CA LYS A 459 31.07 22.10 -12.97
C LYS A 459 31.10 21.23 -14.22
N ALA A 460 32.17 21.32 -15.00
CA ALA A 460 32.37 20.49 -16.19
C ALA A 460 32.53 19.00 -15.83
N LYS A 461 33.23 18.68 -14.73
CA LYS A 461 33.31 17.30 -14.20
C LYS A 461 31.95 16.78 -13.77
N LEU A 462 31.15 17.59 -13.07
CA LEU A 462 29.79 17.23 -12.63
C LEU A 462 28.86 16.97 -13.82
N PHE A 463 28.83 17.86 -14.82
CA PHE A 463 27.98 17.70 -16.02
C PHE A 463 28.36 16.48 -16.85
N LYS A 464 29.66 16.22 -17.03
CA LYS A 464 30.18 15.02 -17.70
C LYS A 464 29.81 13.75 -16.93
N ALA A 465 29.91 13.77 -15.60
CA ALA A 465 29.68 12.59 -14.76
C ALA A 465 28.20 12.21 -14.62
N ILE A 466 27.29 13.19 -14.67
CA ILE A 466 25.83 12.93 -14.68
C ILE A 466 25.24 12.76 -16.09
N GLY A 467 26.10 12.76 -17.13
CA GLY A 467 25.68 12.66 -18.53
C GLY A 467 24.69 13.76 -18.91
N TYR A 468 24.86 14.98 -18.41
CA TYR A 468 23.97 16.12 -18.69
C TYR A 468 24.54 17.00 -19.78
N GLN A 469 23.79 17.13 -20.87
CA GLN A 469 23.97 18.17 -21.86
C GLN A 469 22.85 19.21 -21.70
N GLU A 470 23.20 20.49 -21.71
CA GLU A 470 22.20 21.55 -21.76
C GLU A 470 21.41 21.42 -23.09
N ASN A 471 20.08 21.30 -23.00
CA ASN A 471 19.13 21.09 -24.11
C ASN A 471 18.97 19.66 -24.67
N ASP A 472 19.20 18.60 -23.88
CA ASP A 472 18.81 17.23 -24.29
C ASP A 472 17.30 17.11 -24.57
N SER A 473 16.93 16.59 -25.74
CA SER A 473 15.56 16.19 -26.06
C SER A 473 15.16 14.94 -25.27
N PRO A 474 13.88 14.75 -24.89
CA PRO A 474 13.43 13.53 -24.21
C PRO A 474 13.78 12.28 -25.04
N THR A 475 14.47 11.31 -24.45
CA THR A 475 14.83 10.06 -25.13
C THR A 475 13.56 9.28 -25.50
N GLU A 476 13.31 9.10 -26.79
CA GLU A 476 12.24 8.21 -27.28
C GLU A 476 12.62 6.75 -26.99
N LEU A 477 11.79 6.06 -26.20
CA LEU A 477 12.01 4.66 -25.84
C LEU A 477 11.41 3.74 -26.90
N PRO A 478 12.10 2.68 -27.36
CA PRO A 478 11.53 1.70 -28.29
C PRO A 478 10.33 0.94 -27.68
N GLU A 479 9.34 0.56 -28.50
CA GLU A 479 8.16 -0.20 -28.03
C GLU A 479 8.50 -1.57 -27.41
N PHE A 480 9.58 -2.22 -27.87
CA PHE A 480 10.04 -3.51 -27.35
C PHE A 480 10.81 -3.40 -26.02
N TYR A 481 11.21 -2.18 -25.63
CA TYR A 481 12.14 -2.00 -24.52
C TYR A 481 11.49 -2.29 -23.16
N VAL A 482 12.04 -3.25 -22.43
CA VAL A 482 11.65 -3.57 -21.04
C VAL A 482 12.42 -2.70 -20.07
N ALA A 483 11.79 -1.65 -19.55
CA ALA A 483 12.46 -0.70 -18.66
C ALA A 483 12.57 -1.21 -17.21
N GLN A 484 11.59 -1.97 -16.75
CA GLN A 484 11.54 -2.44 -15.36
C GLN A 484 11.29 -3.94 -15.31
N ILE A 485 12.06 -4.63 -14.47
CA ILE A 485 11.92 -6.06 -14.16
C ILE A 485 11.96 -6.22 -12.64
N LEU A 486 10.88 -6.74 -12.06
CA LEU A 486 10.77 -7.07 -10.64
C LEU A 486 10.56 -8.57 -10.51
N GLN A 487 11.41 -9.26 -9.76
CA GLN A 487 11.33 -10.69 -9.52
C GLN A 487 11.29 -10.96 -8.01
N PHE A 488 10.39 -11.82 -7.59
CA PHE A 488 10.28 -12.29 -6.21
C PHE A 488 10.29 -13.82 -6.20
N GLU A 489 11.20 -14.39 -5.42
CA GLU A 489 11.31 -15.83 -5.22
C GLU A 489 11.15 -16.18 -3.74
N LEU A 490 10.24 -17.11 -3.46
CA LEU A 490 9.95 -17.64 -2.14
C LEU A 490 10.09 -19.16 -2.16
N ASN A 491 11.07 -19.71 -1.43
CA ASN A 491 11.27 -21.17 -1.41
C ASN A 491 10.11 -21.87 -0.68
N GLN A 492 9.62 -21.28 0.42
CA GLN A 492 8.53 -21.87 1.20
C GLN A 492 7.60 -20.83 1.85
N LEU A 493 6.29 -20.96 1.62
CA LEU A 493 5.25 -20.31 2.43
C LEU A 493 4.67 -21.33 3.41
N LYS A 494 4.57 -20.97 4.70
CA LYS A 494 3.87 -21.76 5.72
C LYS A 494 2.78 -20.92 6.36
N VAL A 495 1.52 -21.33 6.20
CA VAL A 495 0.38 -20.70 6.89
C VAL A 495 -0.18 -21.70 7.90
N SER A 496 -0.03 -21.41 9.18
CA SER A 496 -0.43 -22.29 10.28
C SER A 496 -1.57 -21.72 11.09
N ILE A 497 -2.55 -22.55 11.40
CA ILE A 497 -3.63 -22.21 12.33
C ILE A 497 -3.47 -23.10 13.55
N LYS A 498 -3.46 -22.47 14.73
CA LYS A 498 -3.31 -23.16 16.01
C LYS A 498 -4.48 -22.87 16.93
N SER A 499 -4.86 -23.83 17.75
CA SER A 499 -5.89 -23.64 18.76
C SER A 499 -5.60 -24.51 19.97
N GLU A 500 -6.14 -24.11 21.12
CA GLU A 500 -6.47 -25.08 22.16
C GLU A 500 -7.50 -26.03 21.56
N VAL A 501 -7.18 -27.31 21.49
CA VAL A 501 -8.09 -28.35 21.01
C VAL A 501 -8.33 -29.32 22.15
N THR A 502 -9.59 -29.56 22.48
CA THR A 502 -10.00 -30.62 23.41
C THR A 502 -10.32 -31.85 22.57
N VAL A 503 -9.40 -32.81 22.50
CA VAL A 503 -9.65 -34.09 21.82
C VAL A 503 -10.28 -35.07 22.83
N GLY A 504 -11.59 -35.29 22.72
CA GLY A 504 -12.34 -36.25 23.55
C GLY A 504 -12.81 -35.71 24.91
N SER A 505 -13.68 -36.48 25.59
CA SER A 505 -14.36 -36.17 26.85
C SER A 505 -13.48 -36.22 28.12
N GLN A 506 -12.16 -36.18 27.99
CA GLN A 506 -11.25 -36.11 29.13
C GLN A 506 -10.65 -34.71 29.24
N GLU A 507 -11.14 -33.95 30.21
CA GLU A 507 -10.46 -32.77 30.74
C GLU A 507 -9.10 -33.20 31.30
N ARG A 508 -8.05 -33.12 30.47
CA ARG A 508 -6.69 -33.15 31.00
C ARG A 508 -6.42 -31.82 31.68
N VAL A 509 -6.54 -31.81 32.99
CA VAL A 509 -6.03 -30.74 33.86
C VAL A 509 -4.51 -30.66 33.68
N ALA A 510 -4.01 -29.57 33.11
CA ALA A 510 -2.62 -29.18 33.24
C ALA A 510 -2.44 -27.65 33.10
N SER A 511 -1.49 -27.14 33.88
CA SER A 511 -0.97 -25.79 34.09
C SER A 511 -1.00 -24.76 32.93
N PRO A 512 -0.75 -23.45 33.18
CA PRO A 512 -1.05 -22.30 32.30
C PRO A 512 -0.31 -22.22 30.94
N SER A 513 0.42 -23.26 30.54
CA SER A 513 1.00 -23.41 29.20
C SER A 513 0.13 -24.40 28.42
N GLN A 514 -1.05 -23.95 27.99
CA GLN A 514 -1.92 -24.73 27.11
C GLN A 514 -1.15 -25.11 25.84
N LEU A 515 -0.99 -26.41 25.58
CA LEU A 515 -0.38 -26.93 24.35
C LEU A 515 -1.30 -26.58 23.18
N LEU A 516 -0.95 -25.52 22.45
CA LEU A 516 -1.63 -25.15 21.21
C LEU A 516 -1.37 -26.21 20.15
N GLU A 517 -2.42 -26.92 19.74
CA GLU A 517 -2.34 -27.90 18.67
C GLU A 517 -2.42 -27.20 17.30
N ARG A 518 -1.70 -27.77 16.33
CA ARG A 518 -1.72 -27.32 14.94
C ARG A 518 -2.94 -27.92 14.26
N VAL A 519 -3.97 -27.10 14.04
CA VAL A 519 -5.22 -27.50 13.38
C VAL A 519 -5.05 -27.56 11.87
N MET A 520 -4.27 -26.64 11.29
CA MET A 520 -4.00 -26.63 9.86
C MET A 520 -2.59 -26.12 9.59
N LEU A 521 -1.94 -26.70 8.59
CA LEU A 521 -0.76 -26.13 7.94
C LEU A 521 -0.92 -26.20 6.43
N LEU A 522 -0.96 -25.04 5.79
CA LEU A 522 -0.81 -24.88 4.35
C LEU A 522 0.67 -24.58 4.03
N GLU A 523 1.21 -25.30 3.06
CA GLU A 523 2.56 -25.14 2.57
C GLU A 523 2.55 -24.91 1.06
N LEU A 524 3.17 -23.81 0.61
CA LEU A 524 3.52 -23.61 -0.79
C LEU A 524 5.03 -23.74 -0.94
N LYS A 525 5.50 -24.40 -1.99
CA LYS A 525 6.93 -24.46 -2.33
C LYS A 525 7.24 -23.78 -3.65
N ASN A 526 8.40 -23.14 -3.69
CA ASN A 526 9.02 -22.51 -4.86
C ASN A 526 8.03 -21.63 -5.62
N VAL A 527 7.57 -20.57 -4.95
CA VAL A 527 6.71 -19.55 -5.54
C VAL A 527 7.59 -18.50 -6.19
N LYS A 528 7.34 -18.21 -7.46
CA LYS A 528 8.02 -17.16 -8.21
C LYS A 528 7.01 -16.18 -8.75
N CYS A 529 7.24 -14.89 -8.53
CA CYS A 529 6.43 -13.81 -9.09
C CYS A 529 7.33 -12.90 -9.91
N GLY A 530 6.86 -12.45 -11.07
CA GLY A 530 7.60 -11.55 -11.94
C GLY A 530 6.72 -10.46 -12.51
N VAL A 531 7.20 -9.23 -12.53
CA VAL A 531 6.56 -8.09 -13.21
C VAL A 531 7.56 -7.46 -14.17
N GLN A 532 7.15 -7.22 -15.41
CA GLN A 532 7.91 -6.52 -16.43
C GLN A 532 7.09 -5.37 -17.00
N GLN A 533 7.75 -4.25 -17.31
CA GLN A 533 7.08 -3.07 -17.87
C GLN A 533 7.79 -2.58 -19.13
N ARG A 534 7.02 -2.30 -20.19
CA ARG A 534 7.46 -1.58 -21.39
C ARG A 534 6.72 -0.24 -21.47
N PRO A 535 7.31 0.85 -20.95
CA PRO A 535 6.62 2.14 -20.82
C PRO A 535 6.13 2.72 -22.15
N SER A 536 6.93 2.61 -23.21
CA SER A 536 6.59 3.16 -24.54
C SER A 536 5.35 2.50 -25.15
N ALA A 537 5.22 1.18 -24.98
CA ALA A 537 4.06 0.42 -25.44
C ALA A 537 2.86 0.45 -24.44
N GLY A 538 3.01 1.10 -23.28
CA GLY A 538 2.03 0.99 -22.18
C GLY A 538 1.81 -0.44 -21.69
N ALA A 539 2.80 -1.34 -21.91
CA ALA A 539 2.66 -2.77 -21.67
C ALA A 539 3.17 -3.15 -20.27
N MET A 540 2.46 -4.06 -19.62
CA MET A 540 2.87 -4.69 -18.37
C MET A 540 2.64 -6.20 -18.48
N LYS A 541 3.64 -6.98 -18.06
CA LYS A 541 3.53 -8.44 -17.94
C LYS A 541 3.73 -8.86 -16.49
N ALA A 542 2.74 -9.50 -15.91
CA ALA A 542 2.80 -10.13 -14.59
C ALA A 542 2.80 -11.66 -14.74
N SER A 543 3.56 -12.35 -13.90
CA SER A 543 3.70 -13.80 -13.89
C SER A 543 3.73 -14.34 -12.47
N LEU A 544 3.13 -15.50 -12.25
CA LEU A 544 3.12 -16.26 -11.01
C LEU A 544 3.32 -17.73 -11.35
N GLN A 545 4.35 -18.33 -10.77
CA GLN A 545 4.59 -19.76 -10.83
C GLN A 545 4.64 -20.34 -9.42
N MET A 546 4.08 -21.52 -9.23
CA MET A 546 4.08 -22.26 -7.97
C MET A 546 4.31 -23.74 -8.25
N GLN A 547 5.28 -24.34 -7.55
CA GLN A 547 5.63 -25.74 -7.76
C GLN A 547 4.71 -26.72 -7.04
N GLU A 548 4.45 -26.50 -5.75
CA GLU A 548 3.73 -27.46 -4.92
C GLU A 548 2.85 -26.75 -3.88
N LEU A 549 1.65 -27.28 -3.69
CA LEU A 549 0.71 -26.99 -2.60
C LEU A 549 0.44 -28.27 -1.81
N THR A 550 0.59 -28.18 -0.49
CA THR A 550 0.15 -29.19 0.47
C THR A 550 -0.64 -28.53 1.60
N ILE A 551 -1.75 -29.15 2.02
CA ILE A 551 -2.49 -28.75 3.22
C ILE A 551 -2.63 -29.96 4.12
N SER A 552 -2.12 -29.85 5.35
CA SER A 552 -2.30 -30.87 6.40
C SER A 552 -3.24 -30.38 7.49
N GLY A 553 -4.06 -31.29 8.00
CA GLY A 553 -5.08 -31.02 9.01
C GLY A 553 -4.62 -31.33 10.44
N LEU A 554 -5.61 -31.44 11.32
CA LEU A 554 -5.45 -31.75 12.73
C LEU A 554 -5.10 -33.23 12.91
N ARG A 555 -4.06 -33.51 13.70
CA ARG A 555 -3.64 -34.87 14.03
C ARG A 555 -4.71 -35.57 14.87
N GLN A 556 -5.11 -36.77 14.46
CA GLN A 556 -6.12 -37.60 15.12
C GLN A 556 -5.49 -38.96 15.47
N GLY A 557 -5.04 -39.11 16.72
CA GLY A 557 -4.21 -40.26 17.11
C GLY A 557 -2.88 -40.30 16.34
N GLU A 558 -2.58 -41.43 15.71
CA GLU A 558 -1.37 -41.60 14.89
C GLU A 558 -1.49 -40.98 13.49
N VAL A 559 -2.71 -40.65 13.05
CA VAL A 559 -2.97 -40.17 11.68
C VAL A 559 -2.82 -38.65 11.60
N LEU A 560 -2.06 -38.20 10.60
CA LEU A 560 -2.01 -36.80 10.19
C LEU A 560 -2.72 -36.66 8.83
N PRO A 561 -3.95 -36.11 8.80
CA PRO A 561 -4.69 -35.92 7.56
C PRO A 561 -3.94 -34.99 6.60
N ILE A 562 -3.83 -35.39 5.33
CA ILE A 562 -3.38 -34.54 4.23
C ILE A 562 -4.62 -34.20 3.40
N MET A 563 -5.13 -32.98 3.58
CA MET A 563 -6.37 -32.52 2.97
C MET A 563 -6.19 -32.04 1.54
N VAL A 564 -5.03 -31.49 1.18
CA VAL A 564 -4.74 -31.10 -0.21
C VAL A 564 -3.34 -31.50 -0.56
N ARG A 565 -3.16 -32.09 -1.74
CA ARG A 565 -1.85 -32.46 -2.28
C ARG A 565 -1.80 -32.26 -3.80
N SER A 566 -0.70 -31.69 -4.27
CA SER A 566 -0.42 -31.54 -5.69
C SER A 566 -0.03 -32.86 -6.35
N GLN A 567 -0.54 -33.13 -7.55
CA GLN A 567 -0.17 -34.29 -8.36
C GLN A 567 0.67 -33.83 -9.56
N LEU A 568 1.98 -34.03 -9.49
CA LEU A 568 2.97 -33.43 -10.40
C LEU A 568 3.53 -34.40 -11.45
N GLU A 569 2.78 -35.45 -11.82
CA GLU A 569 3.24 -36.43 -12.81
C GLU A 569 3.60 -35.73 -14.15
N GLY A 570 4.90 -35.71 -14.48
CA GLY A 570 5.43 -35.16 -15.74
C GLY A 570 5.67 -33.64 -15.79
N SER A 571 5.59 -32.89 -14.67
CA SER A 571 5.81 -31.44 -14.65
C SER A 571 6.23 -30.94 -13.26
N ASP A 572 7.23 -30.05 -13.19
CA ASP A 572 7.72 -29.49 -11.91
C ASP A 572 6.92 -28.26 -11.43
N THR A 573 5.84 -27.88 -12.12
CA THR A 573 5.03 -26.70 -11.79
C THR A 573 3.56 -27.09 -11.62
N LEU A 574 2.97 -26.77 -10.46
CA LEU A 574 1.55 -26.94 -10.16
C LEU A 574 0.72 -25.88 -10.88
N LEU A 575 1.09 -24.61 -10.76
CA LEU A 575 0.31 -23.48 -11.27
C LEU A 575 1.24 -22.49 -11.97
N ASP A 576 0.89 -22.11 -13.19
CA ASP A 576 1.53 -21.03 -13.94
C ASP A 576 0.44 -20.06 -14.43
N VAL A 577 0.57 -18.80 -14.04
CA VAL A 577 -0.34 -17.71 -14.41
C VAL A 577 0.49 -16.61 -15.04
N SER A 578 0.08 -16.14 -16.21
CA SER A 578 0.62 -14.94 -16.82
C SER A 578 -0.49 -14.00 -17.27
N PHE A 579 -0.26 -12.71 -17.07
CA PHE A 579 -1.11 -11.63 -17.52
C PHE A 579 -0.23 -10.61 -18.25
N GLU A 580 -0.63 -10.21 -19.45
CA GLU A 580 0.09 -9.21 -20.25
C GLU A 580 -0.89 -8.20 -20.84
N THR A 581 -0.54 -6.91 -20.80
CA THR A 581 -1.20 -5.86 -21.58
C THR A 581 -0.34 -5.46 -22.77
N SER A 582 -0.96 -5.13 -23.89
CA SER A 582 -0.28 -4.74 -25.14
C SER A 582 0.82 -5.73 -25.57
N PRO A 583 0.52 -7.02 -25.76
CA PRO A 583 1.50 -8.03 -26.18
C PRO A 583 2.20 -7.65 -27.49
N GLU A 584 3.44 -8.11 -27.65
CA GLU A 584 4.30 -7.76 -28.81
C GLU A 584 3.71 -8.16 -30.16
N ASP A 585 2.95 -9.24 -30.21
CA ASP A 585 2.29 -9.71 -31.44
C ASP A 585 1.10 -8.86 -31.86
N LYS A 586 0.65 -7.91 -31.01
CA LYS A 586 -0.46 -6.97 -31.22
C LYS A 586 -1.79 -7.66 -31.60
N LYS A 587 -1.94 -8.95 -31.29
CA LYS A 587 -3.15 -9.73 -31.63
C LYS A 587 -4.33 -9.42 -30.70
N CYS A 588 -4.05 -9.01 -29.47
CA CYS A 588 -5.02 -8.62 -28.46
C CYS A 588 -4.47 -7.43 -27.66
N ASP A 589 -5.31 -6.82 -26.84
CA ASP A 589 -4.90 -5.73 -25.94
C ASP A 589 -4.52 -6.27 -24.57
N GLN A 590 -5.07 -7.43 -24.19
CA GLN A 590 -4.78 -8.13 -22.95
C GLN A 590 -4.72 -9.64 -23.19
N ARG A 591 -3.78 -10.31 -22.54
CA ARG A 591 -3.62 -11.77 -22.57
C ARG A 591 -3.56 -12.31 -21.16
N VAL A 592 -4.37 -13.33 -20.87
CA VAL A 592 -4.34 -14.10 -19.64
C VAL A 592 -4.11 -15.55 -20.00
N VAL A 593 -3.05 -16.15 -19.47
CA VAL A 593 -2.78 -17.59 -19.59
C VAL A 593 -2.72 -18.19 -18.20
N VAL A 594 -3.50 -19.24 -17.96
CA VAL A 594 -3.52 -19.98 -16.70
C VAL A 594 -3.38 -21.44 -17.00
N THR A 595 -2.39 -22.10 -16.42
CA THR A 595 -2.24 -23.56 -16.49
C THR A 595 -2.11 -24.13 -15.09
N SER A 596 -2.84 -25.23 -14.81
CA SER A 596 -2.77 -25.90 -13.51
C SER A 596 -2.72 -27.42 -13.66
N ARG A 597 -1.97 -28.07 -12.78
CA ARG A 597 -1.97 -29.53 -12.56
C ARG A 597 -3.03 -29.96 -11.55
N PRO A 598 -3.39 -31.26 -11.50
CA PRO A 598 -4.39 -31.77 -10.59
C PRO A 598 -4.04 -31.57 -9.11
N LEU A 599 -5.05 -31.27 -8.31
CA LEU A 599 -5.02 -31.39 -6.86
C LEU A 599 -5.83 -32.61 -6.44
N GLN A 600 -5.30 -33.36 -5.47
CA GLN A 600 -6.08 -34.30 -4.68
C GLN A 600 -6.54 -33.57 -3.42
N ILE A 601 -7.85 -33.44 -3.26
CA ILE A 601 -8.51 -32.77 -2.15
C ILE A 601 -9.26 -33.83 -1.36
N ILE A 602 -8.97 -33.94 -0.07
CA ILE A 602 -9.56 -34.91 0.84
C ILE A 602 -10.29 -34.14 1.93
N TYR A 603 -11.57 -34.43 2.09
CA TYR A 603 -12.38 -33.89 3.17
C TYR A 603 -11.98 -34.55 4.49
N ASP A 604 -11.57 -33.74 5.47
CA ASP A 604 -11.34 -34.17 6.86
C ASP A 604 -12.31 -33.40 7.77
N ALA A 605 -13.24 -34.12 8.37
CA ALA A 605 -14.35 -33.55 9.13
C ALA A 605 -13.86 -32.80 10.37
N GLU A 606 -12.98 -33.43 11.17
CA GLU A 606 -12.53 -32.86 12.44
C GLU A 606 -11.72 -31.57 12.23
N THR A 607 -10.83 -31.53 11.23
CA THR A 607 -10.10 -30.30 10.89
C THR A 607 -11.06 -29.17 10.51
N ILE A 608 -12.03 -29.42 9.64
CA ILE A 608 -13.00 -28.40 9.21
C ILE A 608 -13.87 -27.92 10.38
N ILE A 609 -14.33 -28.83 11.24
CA ILE A 609 -15.10 -28.51 12.45
C ILE A 609 -14.28 -27.61 13.38
N GLN A 610 -12.98 -27.89 13.57
CA GLN A 610 -12.13 -27.05 14.42
C GLN A 610 -11.86 -25.68 13.77
N LEU A 611 -11.61 -25.63 12.46
CA LEU A 611 -11.45 -24.35 11.74
C LEU A 611 -12.70 -23.48 11.84
N THR A 612 -13.90 -24.06 11.70
CA THR A 612 -15.15 -23.30 11.84
C THR A 612 -15.34 -22.75 13.25
N LYS A 613 -14.96 -23.49 14.31
CA LYS A 613 -14.96 -22.99 15.70
C LYS A 613 -13.96 -21.85 15.92
N ILE A 614 -12.82 -21.85 15.23
CA ILE A 614 -11.78 -20.82 15.36
C ILE A 614 -12.22 -19.52 14.71
N PHE A 615 -12.76 -19.59 13.49
CA PHE A 615 -13.18 -18.42 12.72
C PHE A 615 -14.63 -18.00 12.97
N GLN A 616 -15.32 -18.66 13.91
CA GLN A 616 -16.63 -18.22 14.35
C GLN A 616 -16.52 -16.82 14.95
N MET A 617 -17.14 -15.85 14.29
CA MET A 617 -17.11 -14.46 14.72
C MET A 617 -17.86 -14.29 16.05
N PRO A 618 -17.36 -13.44 16.97
CA PRO A 618 -18.17 -12.95 18.07
C PRO A 618 -19.42 -12.26 17.50
N ARG A 619 -20.61 -12.54 18.06
CA ARG A 619 -21.92 -12.04 17.57
C ARG A 619 -22.03 -10.50 17.45
N THR A 620 -21.05 -9.74 17.93
CA THR A 620 -21.01 -8.27 17.92
C THR A 620 -20.27 -7.65 16.72
N ALA A 621 -19.53 -8.43 15.92
CA ALA A 621 -18.72 -7.89 14.83
C ALA A 621 -19.56 -7.57 13.58
N THR A 622 -19.91 -6.30 13.36
CA THR A 622 -20.59 -5.85 12.13
C THR A 622 -19.56 -5.41 11.08
N ILE A 623 -19.38 -6.21 10.02
CA ILE A 623 -18.50 -5.92 8.86
C ILE A 623 -19.19 -4.96 7.85
N SER A 624 -20.18 -4.17 8.27
CA SER A 624 -20.95 -3.33 7.35
C SER A 624 -20.07 -2.32 6.60
N GLN A 625 -18.96 -1.88 7.21
CA GLN A 625 -18.05 -0.91 6.62
C GLN A 625 -17.36 -1.40 5.33
N LEU A 626 -17.08 -2.70 5.19
CA LEU A 626 -16.47 -3.25 3.97
C LEU A 626 -17.52 -3.49 2.87
N THR A 627 -18.74 -3.86 3.23
CA THR A 627 -19.84 -4.08 2.28
C THR A 627 -20.38 -2.77 1.69
N ASP A 628 -20.44 -1.72 2.51
CA ASP A 628 -20.97 -0.41 2.08
C ASP A 628 -20.04 0.24 1.04
N ALA A 629 -18.71 0.13 1.22
CA ALA A 629 -17.72 0.63 0.25
C ALA A 629 -17.75 -0.13 -1.09
N ALA A 630 -18.09 -1.42 -1.09
CA ALA A 630 -18.28 -2.20 -2.30
C ALA A 630 -19.60 -1.84 -3.01
N ALA A 631 -20.66 -1.60 -2.25
CA ALA A 631 -21.97 -1.18 -2.79
C ALA A 631 -21.92 0.20 -3.45
N GLU A 632 -21.17 1.15 -2.88
CA GLU A 632 -21.02 2.51 -3.42
C GLU A 632 -20.33 2.51 -4.80
N LYS A 633 -19.38 1.60 -5.04
CA LYS A 633 -18.76 1.41 -6.37
C LYS A 633 -19.72 0.83 -7.41
N LEU A 634 -20.67 -0.01 -7.00
CA LEU A 634 -21.67 -0.64 -7.88
C LEU A 634 -22.75 0.35 -8.36
N VAL A 635 -23.07 1.37 -7.56
CA VAL A 635 -24.07 2.39 -7.90
C VAL A 635 -23.57 3.32 -9.01
N ASN A 636 -22.27 3.65 -9.04
CA ASN A 636 -21.68 4.54 -10.06
C ASN A 636 -21.63 3.95 -11.48
N ILE A 637 -21.87 2.65 -11.65
CA ILE A 637 -21.86 1.99 -12.98
C ILE A 637 -23.19 2.16 -13.72
N LYS A 638 -24.31 2.42 -13.01
CA LYS A 638 -25.65 2.50 -13.61
C LYS A 638 -25.99 3.79 -14.35
N GLU A 639 -25.12 4.81 -14.30
CA GLU A 639 -25.39 6.16 -14.82
C GLU A 639 -24.62 6.52 -16.11
N ARG A 640 -24.40 5.58 -17.04
CA ARG A 640 -23.78 5.91 -18.33
C ARG A 640 -24.83 6.27 -19.40
N SER A 641 -24.67 7.44 -20.00
CA SER A 641 -25.46 7.90 -21.16
C SER A 641 -25.17 7.06 -22.42
N ALA A 642 -26.03 7.13 -23.44
CA ALA A 642 -25.84 6.41 -24.71
C ALA A 642 -24.47 6.72 -25.38
N THR A 643 -24.01 7.97 -25.31
CA THR A 643 -22.67 8.36 -25.80
C THR A 643 -21.54 7.79 -24.95
N GLY A 644 -21.74 7.68 -23.62
CA GLY A 644 -20.82 7.00 -22.72
C GLY A 644 -20.74 5.50 -22.95
N LEU A 645 -21.83 4.88 -23.42
CA LEU A 645 -21.86 3.47 -23.82
C LEU A 645 -21.08 3.25 -25.14
N GLN A 646 -21.29 4.11 -26.15
CA GLN A 646 -20.54 4.06 -27.42
C GLN A 646 -19.04 4.24 -27.22
N TYR A 647 -18.64 5.23 -26.41
CA TYR A 647 -17.23 5.43 -26.05
C TYR A 647 -16.65 4.23 -25.30
N ALA A 648 -17.43 3.60 -24.41
CA ALA A 648 -17.00 2.42 -23.66
C ALA A 648 -16.81 1.19 -24.57
N ILE A 649 -17.63 1.03 -25.61
CA ILE A 649 -17.52 -0.06 -26.59
C ILE A 649 -16.30 0.15 -27.49
N ALA A 650 -16.11 1.36 -28.01
CA ALA A 650 -14.98 1.69 -28.88
C ALA A 650 -13.61 1.57 -28.18
N ASN A 651 -13.57 1.78 -26.86
CA ASN A 651 -12.36 1.64 -26.04
C ASN A 651 -12.33 0.36 -25.19
N HIS A 652 -13.17 -0.63 -25.50
CA HIS A 652 -13.18 -1.89 -24.76
C HIS A 652 -11.92 -2.71 -25.13
N PRO A 653 -11.04 -3.03 -24.19
CA PRO A 653 -9.83 -3.80 -24.47
C PRO A 653 -10.20 -5.23 -24.90
N ARG A 654 -9.53 -5.74 -25.94
CA ARG A 654 -9.70 -7.12 -26.44
C ARG A 654 -8.92 -8.08 -25.56
N LEU A 655 -9.62 -8.99 -24.89
CA LEU A 655 -9.04 -9.99 -24.00
C LEU A 655 -8.87 -11.35 -24.68
N GLU A 656 -7.63 -11.84 -24.75
CA GLU A 656 -7.32 -13.23 -25.03
C GLU A 656 -7.17 -14.00 -23.71
N LEU A 657 -8.09 -14.91 -23.43
CA LEU A 657 -8.08 -15.76 -22.25
C LEU A 657 -7.77 -17.19 -22.69
N ASN A 658 -6.78 -17.82 -22.03
CA ASN A 658 -6.39 -19.21 -22.24
C ASN A 658 -6.21 -19.88 -20.87
N VAL A 659 -7.22 -20.60 -20.42
CA VAL A 659 -7.21 -21.35 -19.16
C VAL A 659 -7.20 -22.85 -19.46
N ASP A 660 -6.21 -23.56 -18.93
CA ASP A 660 -6.13 -25.03 -18.95
C ASP A 660 -5.89 -25.55 -17.52
N ILE A 661 -6.97 -25.99 -16.87
CA ILE A 661 -6.93 -26.54 -15.52
C ILE A 661 -7.16 -28.04 -15.61
N SER A 662 -6.14 -28.80 -15.20
CA SER A 662 -6.20 -30.26 -15.14
C SER A 662 -7.21 -30.75 -14.08
N PRO A 663 -7.81 -31.93 -14.27
CA PRO A 663 -8.89 -32.42 -13.40
C PRO A 663 -8.40 -32.64 -11.97
N SER A 664 -8.95 -31.88 -11.03
CA SER A 664 -8.74 -32.08 -9.59
C SER A 664 -9.82 -32.99 -9.01
N PHE A 665 -9.49 -33.70 -7.93
CA PHE A 665 -10.35 -34.71 -7.32
C PHE A 665 -10.71 -34.31 -5.90
N ILE A 666 -11.98 -34.45 -5.55
CA ILE A 666 -12.49 -34.30 -4.18
C ILE A 666 -12.86 -35.68 -3.66
N ILE A 667 -12.27 -36.08 -2.54
CA ILE A 667 -12.48 -37.38 -1.89
C ILE A 667 -13.16 -37.11 -0.55
N VAL A 668 -14.34 -37.71 -0.36
CA VAL A 668 -15.13 -37.61 0.85
C VAL A 668 -15.20 -39.00 1.49
N PRO A 669 -14.39 -39.26 2.54
CA PRO A 669 -14.39 -40.56 3.22
C PRO A 669 -15.63 -40.75 4.08
N HIS A 670 -16.14 -41.97 4.11
CA HIS A 670 -17.16 -42.38 5.07
C HIS A 670 -16.62 -42.22 6.50
N GLY A 671 -17.33 -41.48 7.36
CA GLY A 671 -16.88 -41.18 8.72
C GLY A 671 -15.95 -39.96 8.83
N GLY A 672 -15.55 -39.34 7.71
CA GLY A 672 -14.90 -38.02 7.71
C GLY A 672 -13.40 -38.00 8.02
N LEU A 673 -12.73 -39.15 8.09
CA LEU A 673 -11.28 -39.26 8.23
C LEU A 673 -10.78 -40.22 7.15
N PHE A 674 -9.82 -39.80 6.31
CA PHE A 674 -9.36 -40.66 5.23
C PHE A 674 -8.36 -41.73 5.70
N CYS A 675 -8.80 -42.98 5.76
CA CYS A 675 -7.98 -44.18 5.97
C CYS A 675 -8.01 -45.04 4.71
N SER A 676 -6.91 -45.72 4.37
CA SER A 676 -6.76 -46.47 3.12
C SER A 676 -7.70 -47.69 2.94
N ARG A 677 -8.74 -47.84 3.79
CA ARG A 677 -9.72 -48.93 3.81
C ARG A 677 -11.10 -48.46 4.27
N GLU A 678 -11.73 -47.55 3.53
CA GLU A 678 -13.10 -47.14 3.79
C GLU A 678 -13.85 -46.85 2.50
N ALA A 679 -15.19 -46.81 2.59
CA ALA A 679 -16.02 -46.36 1.48
C ALA A 679 -15.83 -44.85 1.25
N VAL A 680 -15.79 -44.44 -0.01
CA VAL A 680 -15.52 -43.05 -0.40
C VAL A 680 -16.48 -42.57 -1.47
N LEU A 681 -16.84 -41.28 -1.40
CA LEU A 681 -17.39 -40.54 -2.54
C LEU A 681 -16.24 -39.76 -3.17
N VAL A 682 -16.00 -39.99 -4.46
CA VAL A 682 -14.96 -39.28 -5.22
C VAL A 682 -15.62 -38.49 -6.35
N VAL A 683 -15.33 -37.19 -6.39
CA VAL A 683 -15.79 -36.28 -7.44
C VAL A 683 -14.57 -35.80 -8.22
N SER A 684 -14.48 -36.17 -9.49
CA SER A 684 -13.54 -35.54 -10.42
C SER A 684 -14.19 -34.30 -11.01
N LEU A 685 -13.51 -33.16 -10.90
CA LEU A 685 -13.99 -31.88 -11.41
C LEU A 685 -13.84 -31.74 -12.94
N GLY A 686 -13.27 -32.74 -13.61
CA GLY A 686 -13.02 -32.72 -15.04
C GLY A 686 -11.94 -31.72 -15.47
N LYS A 687 -11.50 -31.82 -16.73
CA LYS A 687 -10.56 -30.86 -17.31
C LYS A 687 -11.32 -29.60 -17.71
N LEU A 688 -10.93 -28.46 -17.16
CA LEU A 688 -11.54 -27.16 -17.44
C LEU A 688 -10.67 -26.40 -18.46
N LEU A 689 -11.30 -26.04 -19.57
CA LEU A 689 -10.74 -25.24 -20.65
C LEU A 689 -11.58 -23.98 -20.81
N VAL A 690 -10.95 -22.82 -20.80
CA VAL A 690 -11.60 -21.54 -21.13
C VAL A 690 -10.76 -20.83 -22.17
N GLN A 691 -11.37 -20.52 -23.31
CA GLN A 691 -10.72 -19.83 -24.41
C GLN A 691 -11.58 -18.69 -24.93
N THR A 692 -10.98 -17.55 -25.27
CA THR A 692 -11.70 -16.52 -26.04
C THR A 692 -11.79 -16.94 -27.51
N GLU A 693 -12.93 -16.71 -28.17
CA GLU A 693 -12.97 -16.79 -29.64
C GLU A 693 -12.19 -15.62 -30.25
N PRO A 694 -11.27 -15.87 -31.21
CA PRO A 694 -10.55 -14.79 -31.88
C PRO A 694 -11.53 -13.82 -32.56
N ARG A 695 -11.41 -12.52 -32.26
CA ARG A 695 -12.12 -11.49 -33.04
C ARG A 695 -11.47 -11.41 -34.43
N PRO A 696 -12.25 -11.40 -35.52
CA PRO A 696 -11.68 -11.20 -36.86
C PRO A 696 -10.99 -9.84 -36.95
N ILE A 697 -9.75 -9.82 -37.44
CA ILE A 697 -8.88 -8.63 -37.48
C ILE A 697 -9.34 -7.63 -38.57
N ASP A 698 -10.11 -8.08 -39.57
CA ASP A 698 -10.53 -7.31 -40.75
C ASP A 698 -12.04 -6.95 -40.75
N GLN A 699 -12.60 -6.53 -39.60
CA GLN A 699 -14.02 -6.18 -39.51
C GLN A 699 -14.32 -4.71 -39.79
N LYS A 700 -15.38 -4.48 -40.57
CA LYS A 700 -15.80 -3.16 -41.04
C LYS A 700 -16.19 -2.27 -39.85
N ASP A 701 -15.69 -1.04 -39.85
CA ASP A 701 -16.09 -0.01 -38.89
C ASP A 701 -17.57 0.37 -39.13
N VAL A 702 -18.25 0.80 -38.08
CA VAL A 702 -19.64 1.27 -38.10
C VAL A 702 -19.84 2.37 -39.13
N HIS A 703 -18.83 3.24 -39.31
CA HIS A 703 -18.82 4.25 -40.36
C HIS A 703 -18.85 3.65 -41.76
N THR A 704 -18.03 2.63 -42.02
CA THR A 704 -17.99 1.93 -43.31
C THR A 704 -19.29 1.20 -43.60
N MET A 705 -19.90 0.58 -42.58
CA MET A 705 -21.21 -0.06 -42.72
C MET A 705 -22.33 0.94 -43.03
N HIS A 706 -22.30 2.12 -42.41
CA HIS A 706 -23.27 3.18 -42.68
C HIS A 706 -23.10 3.75 -44.10
N GLU A 707 -21.86 3.93 -44.57
CA GLU A 707 -21.53 4.38 -45.93
C GLU A 707 -21.96 3.36 -47.00
N GLU A 708 -21.89 2.07 -46.69
CA GLU A 708 -22.33 0.97 -47.56
C GLU A 708 -23.87 0.74 -47.55
N GLY A 709 -24.63 1.55 -46.79
CA GLY A 709 -26.08 1.48 -46.75
C GLY A 709 -26.66 0.40 -45.84
N ALA A 710 -25.89 -0.10 -44.85
CA ALA A 710 -26.43 -1.00 -43.83
C ALA A 710 -27.51 -0.28 -43.00
N ASN A 711 -28.59 -1.01 -42.67
CA ASN A 711 -29.66 -0.42 -41.89
C ASN A 711 -29.27 -0.27 -40.40
N GLN A 712 -30.01 0.57 -39.66
CA GLN A 712 -29.72 0.83 -38.25
C GLN A 712 -29.75 -0.43 -37.38
N GLU A 713 -30.56 -1.43 -37.72
CA GLU A 713 -30.67 -2.68 -36.97
C GLU A 713 -29.44 -3.57 -37.16
N GLN A 714 -28.91 -3.66 -38.38
CA GLN A 714 -27.66 -4.36 -38.70
C GLN A 714 -26.45 -3.70 -38.03
N ILE A 715 -26.38 -2.37 -38.07
CA ILE A 715 -25.35 -1.60 -37.36
C ILE A 715 -25.44 -1.85 -35.85
N LEU A 716 -26.64 -1.80 -35.27
CA LEU A 716 -26.83 -2.06 -33.85
C LEU A 716 -26.48 -3.50 -33.45
N GLN A 717 -26.87 -4.49 -34.25
CA GLN A 717 -26.52 -5.89 -34.01
C GLN A 717 -25.00 -6.10 -34.06
N GLU A 718 -24.32 -5.47 -35.00
CA GLU A 718 -22.87 -5.56 -35.12
C GLU A 718 -22.15 -4.84 -33.96
N ILE A 719 -22.63 -3.67 -33.55
CA ILE A 719 -22.14 -2.97 -32.34
C ILE A 719 -22.30 -3.85 -31.11
N ILE A 720 -23.47 -4.46 -30.91
CA ILE A 720 -23.72 -5.38 -29.79
C ILE A 720 -22.77 -6.58 -29.87
N ARG A 721 -22.59 -7.16 -31.06
CA ARG A 721 -21.67 -8.29 -31.27
C ARG A 721 -20.21 -7.94 -30.95
N GLN A 722 -19.79 -6.70 -31.20
CA GLN A 722 -18.44 -6.20 -30.90
C GLN A 722 -18.27 -5.75 -29.44
N SER A 723 -19.38 -5.52 -28.72
CA SER A 723 -19.38 -5.06 -27.33
C SER A 723 -19.00 -6.16 -26.32
N TYR A 724 -19.10 -7.43 -26.71
CA TYR A 724 -18.84 -8.57 -25.85
C TYR A 724 -17.71 -9.43 -26.40
N ASP A 725 -16.78 -9.83 -25.53
CA ASP A 725 -15.89 -10.95 -25.81
C ASP A 725 -16.68 -12.26 -25.73
N LYS A 726 -16.43 -13.16 -26.68
CA LYS A 726 -17.03 -14.49 -26.69
C LYS A 726 -16.10 -15.49 -26.06
N PHE A 727 -16.63 -16.30 -25.15
CA PHE A 727 -15.86 -17.29 -24.42
C PHE A 727 -16.39 -18.69 -24.73
N VAL A 728 -15.47 -19.58 -25.02
CA VAL A 728 -15.72 -21.02 -25.07
C VAL A 728 -15.27 -21.61 -23.75
N LEU A 729 -16.23 -22.05 -22.96
CA LEU A 729 -16.02 -22.84 -21.74
C LEU A 729 -16.25 -24.30 -22.08
N GLU A 730 -15.25 -25.14 -21.87
CA GLU A 730 -15.35 -26.58 -22.03
C GLU A 730 -14.92 -27.27 -20.74
N ILE A 731 -15.76 -28.15 -20.22
CA ILE A 731 -15.43 -29.02 -19.10
C ILE A 731 -15.56 -30.46 -19.58
N ARG A 732 -14.48 -31.23 -19.46
CA ARG A 732 -14.40 -32.61 -19.93
C ARG A 732 -14.37 -33.60 -18.77
N ASP A 733 -15.10 -34.69 -18.91
CA ASP A 733 -15.03 -35.88 -18.05
C ASP A 733 -15.28 -35.61 -16.56
N VAL A 734 -16.26 -34.76 -16.24
CA VAL A 734 -16.77 -34.65 -14.87
C VAL A 734 -17.42 -35.97 -14.49
N GLN A 735 -17.05 -36.53 -13.35
CA GLN A 735 -17.57 -37.81 -12.89
C GLN A 735 -17.66 -37.84 -11.37
N ALA A 736 -18.63 -38.57 -10.85
CA ALA A 736 -18.82 -38.79 -9.43
C ALA A 736 -19.04 -40.28 -9.18
N ILE A 737 -18.26 -40.85 -8.27
CA ILE A 737 -18.20 -42.27 -8.01
C ILE A 737 -18.37 -42.51 -6.50
N VAL A 738 -19.19 -43.49 -6.13
CA VAL A 738 -19.25 -44.03 -4.78
C VAL A 738 -18.66 -45.43 -4.80
N ALA A 739 -17.57 -45.60 -4.07
CA ALA A 739 -16.85 -46.87 -3.99
C ALA A 739 -16.86 -47.41 -2.57
N THR A 740 -17.04 -48.72 -2.46
CA THR A 740 -16.88 -49.49 -1.23
C THR A 740 -15.42 -49.86 -1.00
N ILE A 741 -15.11 -50.53 0.11
CA ILE A 741 -13.75 -50.73 0.63
C ILE A 741 -12.84 -51.50 -0.36
N ASP A 742 -13.41 -52.42 -1.12
CA ASP A 742 -12.67 -53.35 -1.99
C ASP A 742 -12.67 -52.93 -3.47
N GLU A 743 -13.28 -51.79 -3.80
CA GLU A 743 -13.45 -51.35 -5.18
C GLU A 743 -12.36 -50.36 -5.62
N ASP A 744 -11.74 -50.63 -6.78
CA ASP A 744 -10.68 -49.79 -7.34
C ASP A 744 -11.24 -48.56 -8.09
N TRP A 745 -11.64 -47.57 -7.30
CA TRP A 745 -12.08 -46.28 -7.83
C TRP A 745 -10.94 -45.51 -8.52
N GLN A 746 -9.67 -45.73 -8.14
CA GLN A 746 -8.52 -45.04 -8.75
C GLN A 746 -8.27 -45.52 -10.17
N GLY A 747 -8.28 -46.84 -10.39
CA GLY A 747 -8.20 -47.44 -11.71
C GLY A 747 -9.38 -47.02 -12.60
N THR A 748 -10.59 -46.99 -12.03
CA THR A 748 -11.81 -46.57 -12.73
C THR A 748 -11.72 -45.12 -13.25
N LEU A 749 -11.28 -44.18 -12.40
CA LEU A 749 -11.08 -42.78 -12.80
C LEU A 749 -10.01 -42.60 -13.88
N ARG A 750 -8.96 -43.43 -13.88
CA ARG A 750 -7.88 -43.37 -14.88
C ARG A 750 -8.30 -43.92 -16.24
N CYS A 751 -9.15 -44.96 -16.24
CA CYS A 751 -9.55 -45.65 -17.46
C CYS A 751 -10.82 -45.07 -18.11
N ASN A 752 -11.52 -44.14 -17.44
CA ASN A 752 -12.82 -43.61 -17.87
C ASN A 752 -13.82 -44.72 -18.25
N THR A 753 -13.76 -45.87 -17.56
CA THR A 753 -14.66 -47.00 -17.77
C THR A 753 -15.90 -46.82 -16.92
N VAL A 754 -17.09 -46.83 -17.54
CA VAL A 754 -18.36 -46.79 -16.81
C VAL A 754 -18.51 -48.09 -15.99
N THR A 755 -18.83 -47.93 -14.71
CA THR A 755 -19.02 -49.03 -13.74
C THR A 755 -20.25 -48.73 -12.87
N GLU A 756 -20.74 -49.74 -12.15
CA GLU A 756 -21.86 -49.58 -11.20
C GLU A 756 -21.57 -48.59 -10.07
N MET A 757 -20.30 -48.22 -9.85
CA MET A 757 -19.91 -47.22 -8.85
C MET A 757 -20.28 -45.78 -9.25
N HIS A 758 -20.62 -45.50 -10.50
CA HIS A 758 -20.87 -44.13 -10.97
C HIS A 758 -22.23 -43.60 -10.49
N LEU A 759 -22.20 -42.49 -9.75
CA LEU A 759 -23.37 -41.61 -9.56
C LEU A 759 -23.54 -40.65 -10.74
N LEU A 760 -22.42 -40.23 -11.33
CA LEU A 760 -22.35 -39.42 -12.53
C LEU A 760 -21.29 -40.03 -13.44
N GLU A 761 -21.73 -40.59 -14.56
CA GLU A 761 -20.86 -41.07 -15.63
C GLU A 761 -20.01 -39.92 -16.20
N PRO A 762 -18.83 -40.20 -16.80
CA PRO A 762 -17.98 -39.17 -17.40
C PRO A 762 -18.77 -38.27 -18.35
N THR A 763 -19.02 -37.04 -17.90
CA THR A 763 -19.89 -36.08 -18.56
C THR A 763 -19.07 -34.87 -18.98
N SER A 764 -19.12 -34.56 -20.27
CA SER A 764 -18.46 -33.39 -20.86
C SER A 764 -19.51 -32.40 -21.37
N PHE A 765 -19.27 -31.12 -21.19
CA PHE A 765 -20.12 -30.07 -21.75
C PHE A 765 -19.29 -28.88 -22.25
N ARG A 766 -19.80 -28.25 -23.30
CA ARG A 766 -19.20 -27.08 -23.93
C ARG A 766 -20.26 -25.99 -24.03
N ILE A 767 -19.96 -24.84 -23.47
CA ILE A 767 -20.79 -23.64 -23.50
C ILE A 767 -20.03 -22.59 -24.30
N SER A 768 -20.74 -21.89 -25.18
CA SER A 768 -20.22 -20.72 -25.89
C SER A 768 -21.11 -19.55 -25.49
N ALA A 769 -20.51 -18.53 -24.87
CA ALA A 769 -21.20 -17.39 -24.29
C ALA A 769 -20.64 -16.08 -24.85
#